data_AF-A0A0Q4ZFA7-F1
#
_entry.id   AF-A0A0Q4ZFA7-F1
#
_cell.length_a   1.000
_cell.length_b   1.000
_cell.length_c   1.000
_cell.angle_alpha   90.00
_cell.angle_beta   90.00
_cell.angle_gamma   90.00
#
_symmetry.space_group_name_H-M   'P 1'
#
loop_
_entity.id
_entity.type
_entity.pdbx_description
1 polymer ?
#
loop_
_entity_poly.entity_id
_entity_poly.type
_entity_poly.pdbx_seq_one_letter_code
_entity_poly.pdbx_strand_id
1 'polypeptide(L)'
;MTIYYVDKSSKFASDRNPGTSAAAPLTSLEAVNKLKLQAGDTVAFKAGTAYTASAAGTGALNITASGTEKAPITFTTYGTGPAATIANSAAGYSDAINVANAKYVVIDGLTITGAAQAGVNVTKSASHITIRNVEASQVGEGVMLNGTDNLVTRSYFHDLKMIKNTANVYDDDYGAVGVMIGNSNNEVSYTRIVNAKAPSFDYGHDGGGIELFGTMNNVKIHDNWIENTVGFIEAGGYKNSLTNISITNNVSLNNNGFLVLHNGGGNFASTFRNVDLSHNTIVEQKNTAKSLASVFLDAAYKAGQLSFHDSIIYLNAGDSFFKQSGAYHSNNVFYKLSSATHLYNDWGMTLGSGEKFATLASAGTSSIVQALAAQASGAGSTLVAATQTGPAFAASHAVTGTMPTSASTQIATPASTLEPALKQAAAPAPIPSEPARTERALVDGDRVMSTYDASGKLASKVVQHADTSYDVYVDGLAGKAYASAHTRYDGTGKIVLQEQFRDDGSLMMRKISGTDITTETYDAGGAAIRTVVQHPDKTSDVYLAGLTGKDHVAEHARYAANGKIGFVDRTKPDGSHVQTAYQADQTLVSTPGVSDILKSAGGDTFVFASGFGQDTITGFHAGAGSGHDILRLDKAQVSSFAALQDHMTDAGADTLLTLGAHDTILLKGVEKALLTAENVHIQDHGLLHA
;
A
#
# COMPACT_ATOMS: atom_id res chain seq x y z
N MET A 1 7.53 30.26 1.30
CA MET A 1 6.64 29.11 1.48
C MET A 1 5.30 29.63 1.97
N THR A 2 4.30 29.51 1.12
CA THR A 2 2.90 29.87 1.37
C THR A 2 2.04 28.64 1.18
N ILE A 3 1.03 28.46 2.03
CA ILE A 3 0.01 27.42 1.83
C ILE A 3 -1.25 28.08 1.29
N TYR A 4 -1.70 27.64 0.12
CA TYR A 4 -2.96 28.04 -0.50
C TYR A 4 -4.01 26.97 -0.25
N TYR A 5 -5.10 27.33 0.41
CA TYR A 5 -6.24 26.47 0.72
C TYR A 5 -7.31 26.61 -0.34
N VAL A 6 -7.81 25.47 -0.82
CA VAL A 6 -8.91 25.39 -1.77
C VAL A 6 -10.01 24.57 -1.11
N ASP A 7 -11.21 25.13 -0.95
CA ASP A 7 -12.35 24.50 -0.29
C ASP A 7 -13.65 25.14 -0.75
N LYS A 8 -14.27 24.57 -1.78
CA LYS A 8 -15.58 25.05 -2.26
C LYS A 8 -16.73 24.69 -1.31
N SER A 9 -16.52 23.84 -0.31
CA SER A 9 -17.54 23.47 0.67
C SER A 9 -17.68 24.52 1.78
N SER A 10 -16.66 25.35 1.98
CA SER A 10 -16.69 26.44 2.95
C SER A 10 -17.64 27.58 2.50
N LYS A 11 -18.45 28.07 3.44
CA LYS A 11 -19.33 29.24 3.21
C LYS A 11 -18.59 30.56 2.97
N PHE A 12 -17.29 30.60 3.28
CA PHE A 12 -16.43 31.78 3.09
C PHE A 12 -15.52 31.66 1.87
N ALA A 13 -15.67 30.59 1.10
CA ALA A 13 -14.86 30.35 -0.07
C ALA A 13 -15.18 31.36 -1.18
N SER A 14 -14.13 31.90 -1.79
CA SER A 14 -14.25 32.81 -2.93
C SER A 14 -12.97 32.79 -3.74
N ASP A 15 -13.07 32.80 -5.07
CA ASP A 15 -11.92 32.98 -5.96
C ASP A 15 -11.34 34.41 -5.93
N ARG A 16 -11.99 35.33 -5.19
CA ARG A 16 -11.41 36.64 -4.87
C ARG A 16 -10.54 36.61 -3.62
N ASN A 17 -10.59 35.54 -2.83
CA ASN A 17 -9.75 35.38 -1.67
C ASN A 17 -8.29 35.18 -2.10
N PRO A 18 -7.31 35.54 -1.26
CA PRO A 18 -5.92 35.19 -1.51
C PRO A 18 -5.66 33.69 -1.39
N GLY A 19 -6.55 32.93 -0.74
CA GLY A 19 -6.39 31.50 -0.49
C GLY A 19 -5.37 31.16 0.59
N THR A 20 -4.68 32.13 1.19
CA THR A 20 -3.58 31.89 2.13
C THR A 20 -4.02 31.50 3.55
N SER A 21 -5.31 31.25 3.76
CA SER A 21 -5.88 30.79 5.04
C SER A 21 -7.08 29.88 4.78
N ALA A 22 -7.20 28.80 5.58
CA ALA A 22 -8.35 27.89 5.52
C ALA A 22 -9.69 28.59 5.84
N ALA A 23 -9.67 29.73 6.54
CA ALA A 23 -10.87 30.52 6.82
C ALA A 23 -11.35 31.35 5.61
N ALA A 24 -10.47 31.61 4.65
CA ALA A 24 -10.77 32.33 3.41
C ALA A 24 -10.16 31.59 2.19
N PRO A 25 -10.65 30.38 1.88
CA PRO A 25 -10.07 29.55 0.84
C PRO A 25 -10.51 30.00 -0.56
N LEU A 26 -9.77 29.53 -1.57
CA LEU A 26 -10.20 29.57 -2.98
C LEU A 26 -11.31 28.54 -3.22
N THR A 27 -12.09 28.70 -4.30
CA THR A 27 -13.17 27.76 -4.65
C THR A 27 -12.82 26.84 -5.80
N SER A 28 -12.08 27.32 -6.81
CA SER A 28 -12.00 26.62 -8.10
C SER A 28 -10.57 26.32 -8.58
N LEU A 29 -10.44 25.33 -9.48
CA LEU A 29 -9.20 25.07 -10.21
C LEU A 29 -8.79 26.25 -11.09
N GLU A 30 -9.76 27.04 -11.59
CA GLU A 30 -9.46 28.24 -12.38
C GLU A 30 -8.70 29.28 -11.55
N ALA A 31 -9.07 29.47 -10.28
CA ALA A 31 -8.33 30.35 -9.39
C ALA A 31 -6.95 29.80 -9.04
N VAL A 32 -6.84 28.48 -8.81
CA VAL A 32 -5.54 27.82 -8.57
C VAL A 32 -4.60 28.01 -9.77
N ASN A 33 -5.10 27.83 -11.01
CA ASN A 33 -4.33 28.01 -12.24
C ASN A 33 -3.81 29.45 -12.44
N LYS A 34 -4.35 30.44 -11.71
CA LYS A 34 -3.92 31.85 -11.76
C LYS A 34 -2.91 32.21 -10.66
N LEU A 35 -2.63 31.28 -9.73
CA LEU A 35 -1.66 31.51 -8.66
C LEU A 35 -0.24 31.68 -9.22
N LYS A 36 0.50 32.62 -8.63
CA LYS A 36 1.92 32.86 -8.95
C LYS A 36 2.81 32.15 -7.94
N LEU A 37 2.76 30.82 -7.97
CA LEU A 37 3.47 29.96 -7.02
C LEU A 37 4.99 30.18 -7.09
N GLN A 38 5.63 30.13 -5.93
CA GLN A 38 7.08 30.15 -5.75
C GLN A 38 7.56 28.80 -5.20
N ALA A 39 8.87 28.56 -5.28
CA ALA A 39 9.46 27.37 -4.68
C ALA A 39 9.12 27.23 -3.19
N GLY A 40 8.74 26.02 -2.79
CA GLY A 40 8.29 25.68 -1.44
C GLY A 40 6.82 25.97 -1.16
N ASP A 41 6.06 26.53 -2.10
CA ASP A 41 4.61 26.74 -1.90
C ASP A 41 3.83 25.43 -1.94
N THR A 42 2.70 25.41 -1.23
CA THR A 42 1.77 24.28 -1.20
C THR A 42 0.38 24.73 -1.62
N VAL A 43 -0.29 23.95 -2.48
CA VAL A 43 -1.72 24.08 -2.77
C VAL A 43 -2.44 22.89 -2.16
N ALA A 44 -3.26 23.15 -1.15
CA ALA A 44 -3.95 22.16 -0.34
C ALA A 44 -5.47 22.17 -0.66
N PHE A 45 -5.98 21.06 -1.16
CA PHE A 45 -7.39 20.84 -1.50
C PHE A 45 -8.14 20.16 -0.34
N LYS A 46 -9.38 20.55 -0.07
CA LYS A 46 -10.15 20.00 1.06
C LYS A 46 -10.50 18.52 0.83
N ALA A 47 -10.18 17.68 1.81
CA ALA A 47 -10.56 16.27 1.84
C ALA A 47 -12.07 16.06 1.58
N GLY A 48 -12.41 15.01 0.85
CA GLY A 48 -13.78 14.66 0.47
C GLY A 48 -14.43 15.60 -0.55
N THR A 49 -13.69 16.58 -1.08
CA THR A 49 -14.21 17.57 -2.04
C THR A 49 -13.76 17.26 -3.45
N ALA A 50 -14.70 17.27 -4.40
CA ALA A 50 -14.41 17.12 -5.82
C ALA A 50 -14.31 18.47 -6.54
N TYR A 51 -13.22 18.70 -7.25
CA TYR A 51 -12.98 19.89 -8.07
C TYR A 51 -13.03 19.49 -9.54
N THR A 52 -14.07 19.92 -10.22
CA THR A 52 -14.35 19.52 -11.61
C THR A 52 -14.15 20.70 -12.54
N ALA A 53 -13.47 20.47 -13.66
CA ALA A 53 -13.44 21.38 -14.80
C ALA A 53 -13.85 20.65 -16.09
N SER A 54 -14.07 21.41 -17.16
CA SER A 54 -14.23 20.90 -18.52
C SER A 54 -13.26 21.66 -19.41
N ALA A 55 -12.00 21.20 -19.43
CA ALA A 55 -10.90 21.84 -20.12
C ALA A 55 -10.35 20.92 -21.22
N ALA A 56 -10.73 21.20 -22.48
CA ALA A 56 -10.22 20.46 -23.65
C ALA A 56 -8.89 21.05 -24.14
N GLY A 57 -7.99 20.18 -24.60
CA GLY A 57 -6.65 20.55 -25.09
C GLY A 57 -5.66 20.97 -24.00
N THR A 58 -6.02 20.80 -22.73
CA THR A 58 -5.23 21.22 -21.57
C THR A 58 -5.63 20.46 -20.30
N GLY A 59 -4.97 20.74 -19.17
CA GLY A 59 -5.32 20.21 -17.86
C GLY A 59 -6.48 20.96 -17.19
N ALA A 60 -7.26 20.28 -16.36
CA ALA A 60 -8.15 20.96 -15.40
C ALA A 60 -7.33 21.77 -14.38
N LEU A 61 -6.26 21.16 -13.87
CA LEU A 61 -5.20 21.83 -13.11
C LEU A 61 -3.94 21.94 -14.00
N ASN A 62 -3.43 23.15 -14.19
CA ASN A 62 -2.25 23.44 -14.99
C ASN A 62 -1.12 23.92 -14.08
N ILE A 63 -0.05 23.12 -14.02
CA ILE A 63 1.11 23.40 -13.19
C ILE A 63 2.26 23.86 -14.09
N THR A 64 2.61 25.14 -13.97
CA THR A 64 3.65 25.78 -14.79
C THR A 64 4.77 26.43 -13.98
N ALA A 65 4.60 26.53 -12.66
CA ALA A 65 5.62 27.04 -11.76
C ALA A 65 6.59 25.93 -11.35
N SER A 66 7.84 26.31 -11.09
CA SER A 66 8.88 25.37 -10.64
C SER A 66 9.22 25.58 -9.17
N GLY A 67 9.41 24.48 -8.46
CA GLY A 67 10.11 24.46 -7.19
C GLY A 67 11.62 24.38 -7.37
N THR A 68 12.29 23.98 -6.30
CA THR A 68 13.69 23.56 -6.31
C THR A 68 13.80 22.22 -5.58
N GLU A 69 14.92 21.51 -5.75
CA GLU A 69 15.18 20.24 -5.05
C GLU A 69 14.95 20.34 -3.54
N LYS A 70 15.36 21.44 -2.90
CA LYS A 70 15.21 21.68 -1.46
C LYS A 70 13.85 22.24 -1.05
N ALA A 71 13.08 22.75 -2.01
CA ALA A 71 11.81 23.43 -1.78
C ALA A 71 10.88 23.19 -2.97
N PRO A 72 10.35 21.96 -3.12
CA PRO A 72 9.42 21.65 -4.20
C PRO A 72 8.10 22.41 -4.02
N ILE A 73 7.36 22.59 -5.12
CA ILE A 73 5.96 23.02 -5.05
C ILE A 73 5.10 21.79 -4.84
N THR A 74 4.21 21.80 -3.85
CA THR A 74 3.39 20.64 -3.50
C THR A 74 1.91 20.87 -3.79
N PHE A 75 1.24 19.92 -4.42
CA PHE A 75 -0.21 19.87 -4.60
C PHE A 75 -0.75 18.66 -3.83
N THR A 76 -1.61 18.90 -2.84
CA THR A 76 -2.03 17.84 -1.90
C THR A 76 -3.43 18.04 -1.32
N THR A 77 -3.89 17.07 -0.51
CA THR A 77 -5.13 17.15 0.25
C THR A 77 -4.87 17.61 1.69
N TYR A 78 -5.78 18.41 2.26
CA TYR A 78 -5.82 18.70 3.70
C TYR A 78 -7.20 18.43 4.30
N GLY A 79 -7.21 18.21 5.61
CA GLY A 79 -8.40 17.87 6.40
C GLY A 79 -8.59 16.36 6.53
N THR A 80 -9.53 15.95 7.37
CA THR A 80 -9.84 14.54 7.59
C THR A 80 -10.81 14.01 6.52
N GLY A 81 -10.66 12.75 6.13
CA GLY A 81 -11.56 12.06 5.20
C GLY A 81 -10.84 11.59 3.93
N PRO A 82 -11.60 11.18 2.90
CA PRO A 82 -11.05 10.76 1.61
C PRO A 82 -10.21 11.86 0.95
N ALA A 83 -9.28 11.49 0.08
CA ALA A 83 -8.49 12.44 -0.71
C ALA A 83 -9.38 13.40 -1.53
N ALA A 84 -8.91 14.62 -1.76
CA ALA A 84 -9.59 15.54 -2.66
C ALA A 84 -9.56 15.01 -4.10
N THR A 85 -10.63 15.20 -4.84
CA THR A 85 -10.75 14.71 -6.22
C THR A 85 -10.48 15.83 -7.23
N ILE A 86 -9.59 15.61 -8.18
CA ILE A 86 -9.41 16.46 -9.37
C ILE A 86 -10.06 15.75 -10.57
N ALA A 87 -11.05 16.39 -11.19
CA ALA A 87 -11.78 15.82 -12.31
C ALA A 87 -11.79 16.73 -13.54
N ASN A 88 -11.57 16.17 -14.72
CA ASN A 88 -11.80 16.85 -15.99
C ASN A 88 -12.84 16.09 -16.82
N SER A 89 -13.98 16.70 -17.11
CA SER A 89 -15.06 16.06 -17.88
C SER A 89 -15.03 16.42 -19.36
N ALA A 90 -14.02 17.16 -19.84
CA ALA A 90 -13.93 17.52 -21.25
C ALA A 90 -13.65 16.30 -22.13
N ALA A 91 -14.30 16.25 -23.29
CA ALA A 91 -13.97 15.28 -24.33
C ALA A 91 -12.67 15.66 -25.07
N GLY A 92 -12.17 14.75 -25.92
CA GLY A 92 -10.94 14.94 -26.68
C GLY A 92 -9.71 14.85 -25.78
N TYR A 93 -8.60 15.48 -26.20
CA TYR A 93 -7.35 15.49 -25.44
C TYR A 93 -7.47 16.36 -24.19
N SER A 94 -7.92 15.78 -23.08
CA SER A 94 -8.13 16.47 -21.80
C SER A 94 -7.42 15.76 -20.67
N ASP A 95 -6.59 16.50 -19.93
CA ASP A 95 -5.84 15.98 -18.77
C ASP A 95 -6.54 16.44 -17.48
N ALA A 96 -6.49 15.66 -16.40
CA ALA A 96 -6.91 16.17 -15.10
C ALA A 96 -5.84 17.12 -14.54
N ILE A 97 -4.58 16.71 -14.54
CA ILE A 97 -3.44 17.53 -14.17
C ILE A 97 -2.44 17.57 -15.33
N ASN A 98 -2.10 18.76 -15.80
CA ASN A 98 -1.09 18.98 -16.83
C ASN A 98 0.11 19.73 -16.21
N VAL A 99 1.29 19.13 -16.28
CA VAL A 99 2.54 19.70 -15.76
C VAL A 99 3.44 20.08 -16.93
N ALA A 100 3.63 21.38 -17.13
CA ALA A 100 4.34 21.92 -18.29
C ALA A 100 5.27 23.06 -17.93
N ASN A 101 6.51 23.02 -18.42
CA ASN A 101 7.56 24.01 -18.13
C ASN A 101 7.86 24.13 -16.61
N ALA A 102 7.62 23.06 -15.86
CA ALA A 102 7.75 23.02 -14.40
C ALA A 102 8.80 21.99 -13.96
N LYS A 103 9.47 22.28 -12.85
CA LYS A 103 10.42 21.37 -12.20
C LYS A 103 10.18 21.28 -10.71
N TYR A 104 10.58 20.17 -10.10
CA TYR A 104 10.51 19.97 -8.64
C TYR A 104 9.09 20.24 -8.11
N VAL A 105 8.14 19.48 -8.64
CA VAL A 105 6.74 19.50 -8.22
C VAL A 105 6.40 18.16 -7.59
N VAL A 106 5.68 18.19 -6.49
CA VAL A 106 5.13 17.00 -5.83
C VAL A 106 3.61 17.04 -5.96
N ILE A 107 3.03 15.97 -6.50
CA ILE A 107 1.59 15.70 -6.51
C ILE A 107 1.36 14.55 -5.54
N ASP A 108 0.69 14.82 -4.42
CA ASP A 108 0.64 13.91 -3.26
C ASP A 108 -0.78 13.76 -2.71
N GLY A 109 -1.31 12.54 -2.70
CA GLY A 109 -2.54 12.25 -1.95
C GLY A 109 -3.79 12.85 -2.60
N LEU A 110 -3.95 12.69 -3.91
CA LEU A 110 -5.12 13.15 -4.68
C LEU A 110 -5.80 11.97 -5.36
N THR A 111 -7.13 12.03 -5.46
CA THR A 111 -7.90 11.17 -6.36
C THR A 111 -8.11 11.90 -7.68
N ILE A 112 -7.99 11.20 -8.80
CA ILE A 112 -8.06 11.77 -10.14
C ILE A 112 -9.06 10.97 -10.99
N THR A 113 -9.95 11.67 -11.70
CA THR A 113 -10.94 10.99 -12.53
C THR A 113 -11.44 11.79 -13.73
N GLY A 114 -12.14 11.11 -14.64
CA GLY A 114 -12.93 11.71 -15.71
C GLY A 114 -12.15 12.14 -16.94
N ALA A 115 -10.86 12.49 -16.81
CA ALA A 115 -10.03 12.98 -17.91
C ALA A 115 -10.04 12.02 -19.09
N ALA A 116 -10.12 12.54 -20.31
CA ALA A 116 -10.19 11.70 -21.50
C ALA A 116 -8.82 11.23 -21.98
N GLN A 117 -7.74 11.97 -21.65
CA GLN A 117 -6.37 11.62 -21.97
C GLN A 117 -5.61 11.14 -20.72
N ALA A 118 -4.99 12.02 -19.93
CA ALA A 118 -4.23 11.61 -18.74
C ALA A 118 -4.92 11.97 -17.41
N GLY A 119 -4.73 11.14 -16.39
CA GLY A 119 -4.85 11.58 -15.01
C GLY A 119 -3.81 12.66 -14.70
N VAL A 120 -2.52 12.34 -14.90
CA VAL A 120 -1.42 13.31 -14.84
C VAL A 120 -0.59 13.26 -16.12
N ASN A 121 -0.47 14.38 -16.83
CA ASN A 121 0.42 14.52 -17.97
C ASN A 121 1.65 15.33 -17.58
N VAL A 122 2.80 14.66 -17.46
CA VAL A 122 4.10 15.30 -17.32
C VAL A 122 4.68 15.51 -18.71
N THR A 123 4.53 16.72 -19.23
CA THR A 123 4.92 17.04 -20.61
C THR A 123 6.44 17.04 -20.79
N LYS A 124 6.89 17.06 -22.05
CA LYS A 124 8.33 17.04 -22.42
C LYS A 124 9.16 18.19 -21.80
N SER A 125 8.52 19.30 -21.44
CA SER A 125 9.21 20.45 -20.83
C SER A 125 9.24 20.41 -19.30
N ALA A 126 8.69 19.37 -18.68
CA ALA A 126 8.72 19.15 -17.25
C ALA A 126 9.75 18.07 -16.85
N SER A 127 10.28 18.19 -15.63
CA SER A 127 11.24 17.22 -15.07
C SER A 127 11.27 17.28 -13.55
N HIS A 128 11.78 16.25 -12.87
CA HIS A 128 11.84 16.24 -11.39
C HIS A 128 10.43 16.34 -10.77
N ILE A 129 9.45 15.66 -11.39
CA ILE A 129 8.09 15.59 -10.88
C ILE A 129 7.93 14.31 -10.07
N THR A 130 7.42 14.43 -8.85
CA THR A 130 7.06 13.28 -8.00
C THR A 130 5.55 13.16 -7.95
N ILE A 131 5.03 12.00 -8.34
CA ILE A 131 3.60 11.66 -8.25
C ILE A 131 3.51 10.51 -7.26
N ARG A 132 2.91 10.76 -6.09
CA ARG A 132 2.82 9.74 -5.03
C ARG A 132 1.49 9.74 -4.30
N ASN A 133 1.11 8.57 -3.78
CA ASN A 133 -0.16 8.39 -3.06
C ASN A 133 -1.38 8.86 -3.89
N VAL A 134 -1.30 8.77 -5.23
CA VAL A 134 -2.35 9.21 -6.14
C VAL A 134 -3.22 8.01 -6.51
N GLU A 135 -4.53 8.22 -6.52
CA GLU A 135 -5.49 7.28 -7.09
C GLU A 135 -6.00 7.83 -8.43
N ALA A 136 -5.98 7.05 -9.50
CA ALA A 136 -6.56 7.47 -10.78
C ALA A 136 -7.47 6.38 -11.35
N SER A 137 -8.69 6.77 -11.72
CA SER A 137 -9.65 5.88 -12.36
C SER A 137 -10.54 6.60 -13.36
N GLN A 138 -11.10 5.86 -14.32
CA GLN A 138 -11.91 6.42 -15.40
C GLN A 138 -11.17 7.52 -16.20
N VAL A 139 -9.85 7.37 -16.33
CA VAL A 139 -8.98 8.19 -17.18
C VAL A 139 -8.39 7.35 -18.31
N GLY A 140 -7.95 8.02 -19.37
CA GLY A 140 -7.32 7.36 -20.52
C GLY A 140 -6.05 6.62 -20.13
N GLU A 141 -5.10 7.37 -19.58
CA GLU A 141 -3.90 6.85 -18.96
C GLU A 141 -3.78 7.40 -17.53
N GLY A 142 -3.31 6.59 -16.58
CA GLY A 142 -3.11 7.04 -15.21
C GLY A 142 -2.10 8.20 -15.16
N VAL A 143 -0.91 7.96 -15.71
CA VAL A 143 0.16 8.96 -15.84
C VAL A 143 0.84 8.86 -17.22
N MET A 144 1.07 10.01 -17.86
CA MET A 144 1.98 10.17 -19.00
C MET A 144 3.28 10.82 -18.56
N LEU A 145 4.41 10.14 -18.77
CA LEU A 145 5.76 10.62 -18.49
C LEU A 145 6.49 10.96 -19.79
N ASN A 146 6.10 12.07 -20.42
CA ASN A 146 6.80 12.62 -21.59
C ASN A 146 8.05 13.43 -21.20
N GLY A 147 8.12 13.90 -19.95
CA GLY A 147 9.29 14.56 -19.33
C GLY A 147 10.36 13.57 -18.85
N THR A 148 11.46 14.10 -18.30
CA THR A 148 12.61 13.32 -17.78
C THR A 148 12.75 13.45 -16.26
N ASP A 149 13.45 12.52 -15.61
CA ASP A 149 13.82 12.60 -14.19
C ASP A 149 12.59 12.63 -13.26
N ASN A 150 11.55 11.85 -13.57
CA ASN A 150 10.30 11.83 -12.79
C ASN A 150 10.13 10.52 -12.04
N LEU A 151 9.38 10.59 -10.93
CA LEU A 151 9.06 9.45 -10.08
C LEU A 151 7.54 9.31 -9.96
N VAL A 152 7.01 8.14 -10.34
CA VAL A 152 5.67 7.70 -9.96
C VAL A 152 5.83 6.62 -8.90
N THR A 153 5.29 6.84 -7.71
CA THR A 153 5.42 5.86 -6.65
C THR A 153 4.19 5.73 -5.76
N ARG A 154 4.01 4.56 -5.11
CA ARG A 154 2.96 4.37 -4.08
C ARG A 154 1.58 4.85 -4.51
N SER A 155 1.25 4.62 -5.78
CA SER A 155 0.01 5.10 -6.41
C SER A 155 -0.87 3.93 -6.83
N TYR A 156 -2.15 4.20 -7.08
CA TYR A 156 -3.14 3.18 -7.44
C TYR A 156 -3.93 3.60 -8.69
N PHE A 157 -3.72 2.89 -9.80
CA PHE A 157 -4.40 3.18 -11.07
C PHE A 157 -5.33 2.02 -11.44
N HIS A 158 -6.61 2.31 -11.65
CA HIS A 158 -7.56 1.25 -11.89
C HIS A 158 -8.78 1.65 -12.70
N ASP A 159 -9.39 0.66 -13.37
CA ASP A 159 -10.61 0.82 -14.16
C ASP A 159 -10.49 2.00 -15.14
N LEU A 160 -9.47 1.91 -16.01
CA LEU A 160 -9.12 2.92 -16.99
C LEU A 160 -9.98 2.78 -18.26
N LYS A 161 -9.95 3.78 -19.14
CA LYS A 161 -10.77 3.81 -20.36
C LYS A 161 -9.94 4.11 -21.59
N MET A 162 -10.46 3.80 -22.77
CA MET A 162 -9.81 4.17 -24.02
C MET A 162 -9.72 5.69 -24.18
N ILE A 163 -8.58 6.19 -24.67
CA ILE A 163 -8.41 7.58 -25.13
C ILE A 163 -9.08 7.72 -26.49
N LYS A 164 -8.78 6.77 -27.38
CA LYS A 164 -9.33 6.67 -28.71
C LYS A 164 -9.95 5.30 -28.88
N ASN A 165 -11.21 5.30 -29.32
CA ASN A 165 -12.00 4.09 -29.53
C ASN A 165 -12.98 4.33 -30.68
N THR A 166 -12.61 3.95 -31.89
CA THR A 166 -13.38 4.32 -33.09
C THR A 166 -13.87 3.08 -33.85
N ALA A 167 -15.16 3.09 -34.19
CA ALA A 167 -15.74 1.99 -34.94
C ALA A 167 -15.36 2.08 -36.42
N ASN A 168 -14.89 0.97 -36.98
CA ASN A 168 -14.58 0.79 -38.41
C ASN A 168 -13.42 1.63 -38.96
N VAL A 169 -12.57 2.17 -38.08
CA VAL A 169 -11.21 2.61 -38.47
C VAL A 169 -10.27 1.58 -37.89
N TYR A 170 -9.36 1.08 -38.72
CA TYR A 170 -8.47 -0.01 -38.33
C TYR A 170 -7.19 0.51 -37.69
N ASP A 171 -6.77 -0.13 -36.60
CA ASP A 171 -5.47 0.06 -35.93
C ASP A 171 -5.28 1.50 -35.43
N ASP A 172 -6.31 2.01 -34.74
CA ASP A 172 -6.33 3.40 -34.26
C ASP A 172 -6.84 3.58 -32.83
N ASP A 173 -7.38 2.53 -32.24
CA ASP A 173 -7.74 2.45 -30.83
C ASP A 173 -6.49 2.44 -29.93
N TYR A 174 -6.52 3.21 -28.84
CA TYR A 174 -5.49 3.17 -27.78
C TYR A 174 -5.98 3.81 -26.48
N GLY A 175 -5.34 3.44 -25.37
CA GLY A 175 -5.60 3.97 -24.02
C GLY A 175 -5.88 2.86 -23.02
N ALA A 176 -6.45 3.20 -21.87
CA ALA A 176 -6.58 2.32 -20.71
C ALA A 176 -5.23 1.80 -20.17
N VAL A 177 -4.19 2.66 -20.18
CA VAL A 177 -2.83 2.31 -19.74
C VAL A 177 -2.53 2.90 -18.37
N GLY A 178 -1.97 2.11 -17.47
CA GLY A 178 -1.58 2.60 -16.15
C GLY A 178 -0.56 3.73 -16.20
N VAL A 179 0.61 3.48 -16.80
CA VAL A 179 1.65 4.51 -17.03
C VAL A 179 2.22 4.41 -18.42
N MET A 180 2.19 5.51 -19.17
CA MET A 180 2.95 5.65 -20.43
C MET A 180 4.25 6.40 -20.16
N ILE A 181 5.37 5.85 -20.61
CA ILE A 181 6.70 6.46 -20.50
C ILE A 181 7.21 6.78 -21.89
N GLY A 182 7.39 8.08 -22.17
CA GLY A 182 7.84 8.57 -23.47
C GLY A 182 9.29 9.06 -23.49
N ASN A 183 10.01 9.01 -22.36
CA ASN A 183 11.33 9.64 -22.23
C ASN A 183 12.21 9.00 -21.13
N SER A 184 13.45 9.49 -21.01
CA SER A 184 14.53 8.96 -20.18
C SER A 184 14.42 9.29 -18.69
N ASN A 185 15.21 8.58 -17.87
CA ASN A 185 15.40 8.83 -16.43
C ASN A 185 14.13 8.81 -15.58
N ASN A 186 13.09 8.13 -16.05
CA ASN A 186 11.84 8.00 -15.31
C ASN A 186 11.84 6.72 -14.47
N GLU A 187 11.23 6.80 -13.29
CA GLU A 187 11.08 5.68 -12.37
C GLU A 187 9.59 5.47 -12.02
N VAL A 188 9.15 4.22 -12.09
CA VAL A 188 7.83 3.76 -11.63
C VAL A 188 8.05 2.68 -10.59
N SER A 189 7.69 2.96 -9.34
CA SER A 189 7.93 2.05 -8.23
C SER A 189 6.79 1.91 -7.24
N TYR A 190 6.66 0.78 -6.55
CA TYR A 190 5.66 0.59 -5.48
C TYR A 190 4.22 0.93 -5.90
N THR A 191 3.90 0.84 -7.18
CA THR A 191 2.61 1.26 -7.75
C THR A 191 1.75 0.04 -8.03
N ARG A 192 0.45 0.17 -7.74
CA ARG A 192 -0.55 -0.86 -8.03
C ARG A 192 -1.39 -0.45 -9.23
N ILE A 193 -1.50 -1.33 -10.23
CA ILE A 193 -2.28 -1.10 -11.44
C ILE A 193 -3.23 -2.27 -11.62
N VAL A 194 -4.54 -2.02 -11.64
CA VAL A 194 -5.56 -3.09 -11.65
C VAL A 194 -6.63 -2.77 -12.69
N ASN A 195 -7.01 -3.72 -13.54
CA ASN A 195 -8.04 -3.49 -14.56
C ASN A 195 -7.72 -2.29 -15.48
N ALA A 196 -6.44 -2.05 -15.78
CA ALA A 196 -6.03 -1.13 -16.83
C ALA A 196 -6.26 -1.82 -18.20
N LYS A 197 -7.54 -1.88 -18.58
CA LYS A 197 -8.03 -2.39 -19.85
C LYS A 197 -9.45 -1.90 -20.12
N ALA A 198 -9.81 -1.73 -21.39
CA ALA A 198 -11.15 -1.34 -21.79
C ALA A 198 -11.57 -2.01 -23.11
N PRO A 199 -12.88 -2.10 -23.42
CA PRO A 199 -13.33 -2.59 -24.71
C PRO A 199 -12.82 -1.73 -25.86
N SER A 200 -12.31 -2.39 -26.91
CA SER A 200 -11.81 -1.78 -28.14
C SER A 200 -12.55 -2.38 -29.35
N PHE A 201 -12.81 -1.56 -30.37
CA PHE A 201 -13.37 -2.03 -31.63
C PHE A 201 -12.34 -2.83 -32.45
N ASP A 202 -11.08 -2.42 -32.41
CA ASP A 202 -9.99 -3.06 -33.14
C ASP A 202 -9.51 -4.36 -32.51
N TYR A 203 -9.36 -4.36 -31.18
CA TYR A 203 -8.68 -5.43 -30.44
C TYR A 203 -9.60 -6.25 -29.54
N GLY A 204 -10.88 -5.89 -29.49
CA GLY A 204 -11.86 -6.46 -28.56
C GLY A 204 -11.68 -5.91 -27.14
N HIS A 205 -10.48 -5.99 -26.59
CA HIS A 205 -10.02 -5.24 -25.42
C HIS A 205 -8.59 -4.75 -25.65
N ASP A 206 -8.31 -3.55 -25.17
CA ASP A 206 -7.00 -2.91 -25.24
C ASP A 206 -6.63 -2.27 -23.89
N GLY A 207 -5.38 -1.85 -23.75
CA GLY A 207 -4.80 -1.22 -22.57
C GLY A 207 -3.65 -2.02 -21.96
N GLY A 208 -3.11 -1.56 -20.85
CA GLY A 208 -1.88 -2.15 -20.33
C GLY A 208 -1.47 -1.63 -18.96
N GLY A 209 -0.50 -2.33 -18.37
CA GLY A 209 0.16 -1.90 -17.16
C GLY A 209 1.00 -0.65 -17.42
N ILE A 210 2.11 -0.84 -18.13
CA ILE A 210 3.07 0.22 -18.45
C ILE A 210 3.49 0.11 -19.92
N GLU A 211 3.49 1.24 -20.62
CA GLU A 211 3.95 1.32 -22.01
C GLU A 211 5.21 2.16 -22.14
N LEU A 212 6.14 1.71 -22.98
CA LEU A 212 7.36 2.41 -23.34
C LEU A 212 7.29 2.87 -24.80
N PHE A 213 6.85 4.11 -25.00
CA PHE A 213 6.60 4.66 -26.32
C PHE A 213 7.42 5.94 -26.57
N GLY A 214 8.69 5.75 -26.91
CA GLY A 214 9.61 6.86 -27.17
C GLY A 214 11.06 6.41 -27.22
N THR A 215 11.95 7.33 -27.59
CA THR A 215 13.39 7.11 -27.43
C THR A 215 13.79 7.44 -26.01
N MET A 216 14.36 6.47 -25.30
CA MET A 216 14.62 6.57 -23.87
C MET A 216 15.86 5.81 -23.42
N ASN A 217 16.42 6.29 -22.32
CA ASN A 217 17.53 5.69 -21.61
C ASN A 217 17.27 5.71 -20.10
N ASN A 218 17.76 4.70 -19.38
CA ASN A 218 17.76 4.69 -17.91
C ASN A 218 16.34 4.83 -17.31
N VAL A 219 15.45 3.92 -17.71
CA VAL A 219 14.10 3.82 -17.13
C VAL A 219 14.08 2.68 -16.13
N LYS A 220 13.45 2.91 -14.98
CA LYS A 220 13.35 1.94 -13.90
C LYS A 220 11.89 1.64 -13.58
N ILE A 221 11.53 0.38 -13.63
CA ILE A 221 10.18 -0.13 -13.36
C ILE A 221 10.35 -1.26 -12.36
N HIS A 222 10.10 -0.99 -11.08
CA HIS A 222 10.34 -1.99 -10.06
C HIS A 222 9.37 -1.96 -8.90
N ASP A 223 9.27 -3.04 -8.15
CA ASP A 223 8.43 -3.07 -6.95
C ASP A 223 6.94 -2.80 -7.23
N ASN A 224 6.45 -3.03 -8.46
CA ASN A 224 5.05 -2.79 -8.83
C ASN A 224 4.19 -4.05 -8.77
N TRP A 225 2.89 -3.88 -8.52
CA TRP A 225 1.87 -4.93 -8.65
C TRP A 225 0.90 -4.57 -9.77
N ILE A 226 0.93 -5.32 -10.87
CA ILE A 226 0.03 -5.09 -12.01
C ILE A 226 -0.82 -6.33 -12.22
N GLU A 227 -2.13 -6.13 -12.31
CA GLU A 227 -3.11 -7.21 -12.36
C GLU A 227 -4.24 -6.95 -13.35
N ASN A 228 -4.60 -7.99 -14.09
CA ASN A 228 -5.78 -8.04 -14.96
C ASN A 228 -5.80 -6.95 -16.06
N THR A 229 -4.67 -6.72 -16.72
CA THR A 229 -4.50 -5.80 -17.87
C THR A 229 -4.41 -6.56 -19.20
N VAL A 230 -4.14 -5.86 -20.33
CA VAL A 230 -3.79 -6.47 -21.65
C VAL A 230 -2.29 -6.36 -21.93
N GLY A 231 -1.47 -6.55 -20.91
CA GLY A 231 -0.01 -6.58 -20.96
C GLY A 231 0.58 -5.95 -19.71
N PHE A 232 1.68 -6.49 -19.19
CA PHE A 232 2.43 -5.82 -18.12
C PHE A 232 3.31 -4.70 -18.72
N ILE A 233 4.24 -5.03 -19.63
CA ILE A 233 5.00 -4.08 -20.46
C ILE A 233 4.65 -4.29 -21.93
N GLU A 234 4.37 -3.19 -22.63
CA GLU A 234 4.55 -3.08 -24.08
C GLU A 234 5.58 -2.00 -24.41
N ALA A 235 6.49 -2.29 -25.35
CA ALA A 235 7.55 -1.37 -25.70
C ALA A 235 7.82 -1.35 -27.21
N GLY A 236 7.88 -0.13 -27.77
CA GLY A 236 8.05 0.06 -29.19
C GLY A 236 7.88 1.52 -29.63
N GLY A 237 7.32 1.66 -30.83
CA GLY A 237 7.04 2.94 -31.47
C GLY A 237 7.83 3.14 -32.75
N TYR A 238 7.88 4.37 -33.25
CA TYR A 238 8.34 4.63 -34.61
C TYR A 238 9.86 4.71 -34.75
N LYS A 239 10.53 3.54 -34.77
CA LYS A 239 12.00 3.43 -34.88
C LYS A 239 12.75 4.08 -33.71
N ASN A 240 12.21 3.91 -32.50
CA ASN A 240 12.82 4.44 -31.28
C ASN A 240 14.08 3.66 -30.87
N SER A 241 14.83 4.24 -29.93
CA SER A 241 15.91 3.54 -29.23
C SER A 241 15.63 3.49 -27.73
N LEU A 242 15.53 2.28 -27.18
CA LEU A 242 15.28 2.01 -25.78
C LEU A 242 16.51 1.33 -25.18
N THR A 243 17.16 2.01 -24.24
CA THR A 243 18.45 1.58 -23.71
C THR A 243 18.46 1.62 -22.19
N ASN A 244 19.15 0.68 -21.53
CA ASN A 244 19.30 0.65 -20.07
C ASN A 244 17.93 0.72 -19.35
N ILE A 245 17.07 -0.27 -19.63
CA ILE A 245 15.73 -0.35 -19.05
C ILE A 245 15.74 -1.45 -18.00
N SER A 246 15.33 -1.14 -16.77
CA SER A 246 15.28 -2.10 -15.66
C SER A 246 13.83 -2.40 -15.33
N ILE A 247 13.38 -3.63 -15.52
CA ILE A 247 12.04 -4.11 -15.17
C ILE A 247 12.22 -5.19 -14.11
N THR A 248 12.22 -4.82 -12.83
CA THR A 248 12.73 -5.69 -11.77
C THR A 248 11.84 -5.80 -10.54
N ASN A 249 11.85 -6.93 -9.84
CA ASN A 249 11.12 -7.06 -8.57
C ASN A 249 9.60 -6.85 -8.66
N ASN A 250 8.98 -6.98 -9.84
CA ASN A 250 7.55 -6.72 -10.01
C ASN A 250 6.71 -8.01 -9.85
N VAL A 251 5.42 -7.82 -9.57
CA VAL A 251 4.40 -8.87 -9.65
C VAL A 251 3.48 -8.60 -10.83
N SER A 252 3.45 -9.54 -11.78
CA SER A 252 2.51 -9.57 -12.91
C SER A 252 1.48 -10.67 -12.70
N LEU A 253 0.20 -10.32 -12.59
CA LEU A 253 -0.87 -11.27 -12.30
C LEU A 253 -2.00 -11.20 -13.34
N ASN A 254 -2.08 -12.22 -14.18
CA ASN A 254 -3.11 -12.39 -15.21
C ASN A 254 -3.20 -11.21 -16.17
N ASN A 255 -2.05 -10.73 -16.65
CA ASN A 255 -1.97 -9.55 -17.51
C ASN A 255 -2.00 -9.91 -19.00
N ASN A 256 -2.27 -11.17 -19.36
CA ASN A 256 -2.28 -11.59 -20.76
C ASN A 256 -0.91 -11.41 -21.45
N GLY A 257 0.18 -11.57 -20.70
CA GLY A 257 1.53 -11.33 -21.19
C GLY A 257 2.32 -10.42 -20.25
N PHE A 258 3.62 -10.70 -20.13
CA PHE A 258 4.51 -9.91 -19.31
C PHE A 258 5.26 -8.85 -20.12
N LEU A 259 5.78 -9.21 -21.29
CA LEU A 259 6.60 -8.32 -22.10
C LEU A 259 6.27 -8.47 -23.57
N VAL A 260 5.99 -7.35 -24.24
CA VAL A 260 5.98 -7.24 -25.69
C VAL A 260 7.06 -6.24 -26.12
N LEU A 261 8.06 -6.71 -26.87
CA LEU A 261 9.05 -5.84 -27.51
C LEU A 261 8.87 -5.89 -29.02
N HIS A 262 8.50 -4.76 -29.61
CA HIS A 262 8.46 -4.58 -31.05
C HIS A 262 9.87 -4.42 -31.64
N ASN A 263 10.66 -5.49 -31.66
CA ASN A 263 12.07 -5.48 -32.12
C ASN A 263 12.26 -5.89 -33.59
N GLY A 264 11.17 -6.11 -34.33
CA GLY A 264 11.13 -6.59 -35.71
C GLY A 264 10.38 -5.63 -36.64
N GLY A 265 10.64 -5.70 -37.96
CA GLY A 265 10.37 -4.67 -38.98
C GLY A 265 8.91 -4.29 -39.33
N GLY A 266 8.03 -4.13 -38.33
CA GLY A 266 6.73 -3.46 -38.45
C GLY A 266 6.78 -1.94 -38.23
N ASN A 267 5.62 -1.30 -38.20
CA ASN A 267 5.52 0.16 -38.01
C ASN A 267 5.98 0.64 -36.63
N PHE A 268 5.81 -0.22 -35.60
CA PHE A 268 6.20 0.05 -34.21
C PHE A 268 7.59 -0.50 -33.84
N ALA A 269 8.37 -0.91 -34.84
CA ALA A 269 9.70 -1.47 -34.65
C ALA A 269 10.64 -0.47 -33.95
N SER A 270 11.33 -0.91 -32.89
CA SER A 270 12.32 -0.14 -32.15
C SER A 270 13.58 -0.95 -31.87
N THR A 271 14.66 -0.27 -31.49
CA THR A 271 15.92 -0.89 -31.08
C THR A 271 16.00 -0.97 -29.57
N PHE A 272 16.44 -2.12 -29.06
CA PHE A 272 16.55 -2.38 -27.63
C PHE A 272 17.98 -2.79 -27.30
N ARG A 273 18.51 -2.27 -26.20
CA ARG A 273 19.83 -2.66 -25.67
C ARG A 273 19.84 -2.54 -24.16
N ASN A 274 20.38 -3.55 -23.50
CA ASN A 274 20.49 -3.59 -22.04
C ASN A 274 19.11 -3.40 -21.36
N VAL A 275 18.13 -4.19 -21.80
CA VAL A 275 16.85 -4.33 -21.10
C VAL A 275 16.99 -5.47 -20.09
N ASP A 276 17.03 -5.14 -18.80
CA ASP A 276 17.08 -6.11 -17.73
C ASP A 276 15.69 -6.43 -17.20
N LEU A 277 15.37 -7.73 -17.13
CA LEU A 277 14.13 -8.26 -16.60
C LEU A 277 14.49 -9.27 -15.52
N SER A 278 14.62 -8.81 -14.28
CA SER A 278 15.11 -9.66 -13.18
C SER A 278 14.23 -9.66 -11.93
N HIS A 279 14.21 -10.79 -11.21
CA HIS A 279 13.45 -10.91 -9.95
C HIS A 279 11.95 -10.62 -10.10
N ASN A 280 11.33 -10.90 -11.25
CA ASN A 280 9.89 -10.69 -11.41
C ASN A 280 9.12 -11.97 -11.05
N THR A 281 7.93 -11.82 -10.46
CA THR A 281 6.97 -12.92 -10.28
C THR A 281 5.83 -12.76 -11.27
N ILE A 282 5.80 -13.65 -12.27
CA ILE A 282 4.88 -13.57 -13.40
C ILE A 282 3.92 -14.75 -13.31
N VAL A 283 2.62 -14.47 -13.27
CA VAL A 283 1.59 -15.47 -13.06
C VAL A 283 0.48 -15.30 -14.09
N GLU A 284 0.29 -16.31 -14.92
CA GLU A 284 -0.77 -16.36 -15.94
C GLU A 284 -1.66 -17.59 -15.71
N GLN A 285 -2.77 -17.39 -15.00
CA GLN A 285 -3.72 -18.45 -14.63
C GLN A 285 -4.90 -18.58 -15.59
N LYS A 286 -5.34 -17.46 -16.15
CA LYS A 286 -6.62 -17.34 -16.91
C LYS A 286 -6.42 -16.61 -18.22
N ASN A 287 -5.37 -16.94 -18.96
CA ASN A 287 -5.11 -16.31 -20.25
C ASN A 287 -6.20 -16.72 -21.27
N THR A 288 -7.04 -15.77 -21.66
CA THR A 288 -8.10 -15.96 -22.66
C THR A 288 -7.62 -15.72 -24.09
N ALA A 289 -6.47 -15.06 -24.30
CA ALA A 289 -5.89 -14.88 -25.62
C ALA A 289 -4.99 -16.08 -25.94
N LYS A 290 -5.51 -17.01 -26.74
CA LYS A 290 -4.87 -18.29 -27.06
C LYS A 290 -3.58 -18.20 -27.91
N SER A 291 -2.94 -17.03 -28.08
CA SER A 291 -1.96 -16.83 -29.15
C SER A 291 -0.68 -16.04 -28.82
N LEU A 292 -0.46 -15.60 -27.57
CA LEU A 292 0.73 -14.82 -27.23
C LEU A 292 1.57 -15.51 -26.14
N ALA A 293 2.89 -15.48 -26.35
CA ALA A 293 3.88 -15.90 -25.36
C ALA A 293 3.95 -14.86 -24.23
N SER A 294 4.33 -15.28 -23.02
CA SER A 294 4.48 -14.35 -21.89
C SER A 294 5.57 -13.28 -22.15
N VAL A 295 6.66 -13.68 -22.81
CA VAL A 295 7.72 -12.78 -23.28
C VAL A 295 7.76 -12.84 -24.80
N PHE A 296 7.34 -11.75 -25.45
CA PHE A 296 7.14 -11.65 -26.88
C PHE A 296 8.15 -10.70 -27.53
N LEU A 297 8.85 -11.22 -28.55
CA LEU A 297 9.74 -10.45 -29.43
C LEU A 297 9.28 -10.68 -30.88
N ASP A 298 8.97 -9.59 -31.60
CA ASP A 298 8.56 -9.62 -33.01
C ASP A 298 9.57 -10.31 -33.93
N ALA A 299 10.86 -10.16 -33.62
CA ALA A 299 11.97 -10.73 -34.38
C ALA A 299 12.96 -11.48 -33.47
N ALA A 300 13.78 -12.32 -34.09
CA ALA A 300 14.83 -13.07 -33.41
C ALA A 300 15.69 -12.17 -32.52
N TYR A 301 16.01 -12.70 -31.33
CA TYR A 301 16.87 -12.05 -30.35
C TYR A 301 18.24 -11.66 -30.95
N LYS A 302 18.76 -10.51 -30.52
CA LYS A 302 20.13 -10.06 -30.82
C LYS A 302 20.93 -9.93 -29.54
N ALA A 303 22.21 -10.32 -29.57
CA ALA A 303 23.08 -10.25 -28.40
C ALA A 303 23.10 -8.84 -27.76
N GLY A 304 22.92 -8.79 -26.45
CA GLY A 304 22.88 -7.54 -25.67
C GLY A 304 21.56 -6.76 -25.76
N GLN A 305 20.53 -7.32 -26.41
CA GLN A 305 19.21 -6.71 -26.49
C GLN A 305 18.51 -6.69 -25.12
N LEU A 306 18.40 -7.86 -24.49
CA LEU A 306 17.78 -8.04 -23.18
C LEU A 306 18.41 -9.21 -22.41
N SER A 307 18.18 -9.21 -21.09
CA SER A 307 18.45 -10.29 -20.16
C SER A 307 17.21 -10.56 -19.32
N PHE A 308 16.78 -11.81 -19.21
CA PHE A 308 15.61 -12.25 -18.44
C PHE A 308 16.05 -13.30 -17.42
N HIS A 309 16.17 -12.94 -16.14
CA HIS A 309 16.78 -13.84 -15.17
C HIS A 309 16.25 -13.74 -13.76
N ASP A 310 16.60 -14.73 -12.93
CA ASP A 310 16.25 -14.81 -11.51
C ASP A 310 14.74 -14.58 -11.26
N SER A 311 13.89 -14.90 -12.24
CA SER A 311 12.46 -14.62 -12.24
C SER A 311 11.64 -15.90 -12.13
N ILE A 312 10.42 -15.76 -11.62
CA ILE A 312 9.44 -16.84 -11.60
C ILE A 312 8.45 -16.61 -12.73
N ILE A 313 8.17 -17.64 -13.51
CA ILE A 313 7.03 -17.63 -14.42
C ILE A 313 6.16 -18.85 -14.16
N TYR A 314 4.91 -18.60 -13.80
CA TYR A 314 3.86 -19.59 -13.71
C TYR A 314 2.91 -19.43 -14.88
N LEU A 315 2.77 -20.48 -15.68
CA LEU A 315 1.89 -20.50 -16.85
C LEU A 315 0.94 -21.70 -16.75
N ASN A 316 -0.32 -21.42 -16.45
CA ASN A 316 -1.40 -22.41 -16.45
C ASN A 316 -2.32 -22.26 -17.68
N ALA A 317 -2.34 -21.09 -18.29
CA ALA A 317 -3.05 -20.80 -19.54
C ALA A 317 -2.20 -19.87 -20.41
N GLY A 318 -2.07 -20.17 -21.71
CA GLY A 318 -1.19 -19.49 -22.67
C GLY A 318 -0.50 -20.49 -23.63
N ASP A 319 0.21 -19.99 -24.65
CA ASP A 319 0.88 -20.82 -25.66
C ASP A 319 2.30 -21.24 -25.20
N SER A 320 3.14 -20.25 -24.88
CA SER A 320 4.55 -20.46 -24.50
C SER A 320 5.05 -19.42 -23.49
N PHE A 321 6.17 -19.72 -22.84
CA PHE A 321 6.89 -18.74 -22.01
C PHE A 321 7.51 -17.64 -22.88
N PHE A 322 8.18 -18.02 -23.97
CA PHE A 322 8.93 -17.12 -24.84
C PHE A 322 8.53 -17.25 -26.31
N LYS A 323 8.47 -16.12 -27.03
CA LYS A 323 8.20 -16.10 -28.47
C LYS A 323 9.37 -16.63 -29.30
N GLN A 324 10.57 -16.23 -28.95
CA GLN A 324 11.79 -16.47 -29.73
C GLN A 324 12.82 -17.21 -28.89
N SER A 325 13.57 -18.13 -29.49
CA SER A 325 14.74 -18.71 -28.86
C SER A 325 15.93 -17.74 -28.83
N GLY A 326 16.85 -17.94 -27.88
CA GLY A 326 18.06 -17.14 -27.79
C GLY A 326 18.73 -17.22 -26.42
N ALA A 327 20.01 -16.83 -26.37
CA ALA A 327 20.80 -16.81 -25.14
C ALA A 327 20.55 -15.51 -24.34
N TYR A 328 19.32 -15.33 -23.86
CA TYR A 328 18.92 -14.14 -23.09
C TYR A 328 18.25 -14.46 -21.77
N HIS A 329 18.13 -15.73 -21.39
CA HIS A 329 17.47 -16.13 -20.16
C HIS A 329 18.31 -17.13 -19.34
N SER A 330 18.27 -16.97 -18.02
CA SER A 330 19.05 -17.77 -17.06
C SER A 330 18.45 -17.71 -15.66
N ASN A 331 18.71 -18.70 -14.80
CA ASN A 331 18.31 -18.74 -13.39
C ASN A 331 16.80 -18.56 -13.10
N ASN A 332 15.95 -18.70 -14.11
CA ASN A 332 14.50 -18.62 -13.97
C ASN A 332 13.91 -19.93 -13.45
N VAL A 333 12.78 -19.81 -12.76
CA VAL A 333 11.99 -20.94 -12.29
C VAL A 333 10.66 -20.95 -13.03
N PHE A 334 10.43 -22.01 -13.81
CA PHE A 334 9.24 -22.18 -14.63
C PHE A 334 8.28 -23.17 -13.98
N TYR A 335 7.04 -22.74 -13.72
CA TYR A 335 5.99 -23.61 -13.21
C TYR A 335 4.97 -23.92 -14.31
N LYS A 336 4.77 -25.23 -14.56
CA LYS A 336 3.93 -25.78 -15.63
C LYS A 336 2.89 -26.74 -15.07
N LEU A 337 1.61 -26.54 -15.42
CA LEU A 337 0.50 -27.40 -14.97
C LEU A 337 -0.27 -28.11 -16.09
N SER A 338 -0.09 -27.73 -17.37
CA SER A 338 -0.77 -28.38 -18.51
C SER A 338 0.22 -28.96 -19.52
N SER A 339 -0.20 -29.94 -20.34
CA SER A 339 0.60 -30.48 -21.45
C SER A 339 0.76 -29.51 -22.64
N ALA A 340 0.15 -28.33 -22.58
CA ALA A 340 0.07 -27.35 -23.68
C ALA A 340 0.92 -26.09 -23.46
N THR A 341 1.96 -26.15 -22.61
CA THR A 341 2.88 -25.02 -22.38
C THR A 341 4.30 -25.43 -22.77
N HIS A 342 4.90 -24.68 -23.69
CA HIS A 342 6.27 -24.88 -24.15
C HIS A 342 7.15 -23.70 -23.72
N LEU A 343 8.46 -23.92 -23.65
CA LEU A 343 9.39 -22.81 -23.42
C LEU A 343 9.32 -21.84 -24.59
N TYR A 344 9.24 -22.38 -25.81
CA TYR A 344 9.12 -21.61 -27.05
C TYR A 344 7.94 -22.11 -27.90
N ASN A 345 7.38 -21.25 -28.74
CA ASN A 345 6.29 -21.60 -29.66
C ASN A 345 6.73 -22.39 -30.91
N ASP A 346 8.04 -22.61 -31.09
CA ASP A 346 8.53 -23.69 -31.96
C ASP A 346 8.54 -25.06 -31.25
N TRP A 347 7.96 -25.11 -30.04
CA TRP A 347 7.85 -26.28 -29.17
C TRP A 347 9.19 -26.71 -28.54
N GLY A 348 10.25 -25.90 -28.71
CA GLY A 348 11.52 -26.08 -28.02
C GLY A 348 11.40 -25.98 -26.50
N MET A 349 12.26 -26.70 -25.80
CA MET A 349 12.27 -26.82 -24.33
C MET A 349 13.66 -26.65 -23.72
N THR A 350 14.57 -25.98 -24.43
CA THR A 350 15.97 -25.82 -24.00
C THR A 350 16.08 -24.78 -22.90
N LEU A 351 16.33 -25.24 -21.68
CA LEU A 351 16.62 -24.38 -20.53
C LEU A 351 17.98 -23.66 -20.71
N GLY A 352 18.01 -22.41 -20.28
CA GLY A 352 19.22 -21.62 -20.09
C GLY A 352 19.99 -22.03 -18.84
N SER A 353 21.13 -21.37 -18.62
CA SER A 353 22.00 -21.65 -17.46
C SER A 353 21.24 -21.42 -16.15
N GLY A 354 21.30 -22.38 -15.22
CA GLY A 354 20.71 -22.28 -13.89
C GLY A 354 19.18 -22.33 -13.84
N GLU A 355 18.51 -22.46 -14.98
CA GLU A 355 17.05 -22.54 -15.04
C GLU A 355 16.55 -23.93 -14.65
N LYS A 356 15.32 -23.98 -14.14
CA LYS A 356 14.65 -25.24 -13.82
C LYS A 356 13.15 -25.16 -14.08
N PHE A 357 12.60 -26.28 -14.51
CA PHE A 357 11.17 -26.52 -14.34
C PHE A 357 10.92 -26.91 -12.88
N ALA A 358 9.90 -26.32 -12.28
CA ALA A 358 9.44 -26.62 -10.94
C ALA A 358 7.96 -27.01 -10.97
N THR A 359 7.59 -27.86 -10.03
CA THR A 359 6.20 -28.16 -9.73
C THR A 359 5.79 -27.31 -8.55
N LEU A 360 4.64 -26.65 -8.63
CA LEU A 360 4.12 -25.90 -7.50
C LEU A 360 3.49 -26.93 -6.56
N ALA A 361 4.08 -27.14 -5.38
CA ALA A 361 3.43 -27.93 -4.34
C ALA A 361 2.14 -27.21 -3.92
N SER A 362 1.10 -27.99 -3.57
CA SER A 362 -0.15 -27.49 -2.99
C SER A 362 0.18 -26.44 -1.93
N ALA A 363 -0.24 -25.19 -2.17
CA ALA A 363 0.17 -24.05 -1.36
C ALA A 363 -0.98 -23.51 -0.53
N GLY A 364 -1.75 -24.39 0.11
CA GLY A 364 -2.79 -24.00 1.05
C GLY A 364 -3.66 -22.78 0.63
N THR A 365 -3.76 -21.76 1.50
CA THR A 365 -4.53 -20.50 1.38
C THR A 365 -3.62 -19.32 1.03
N SER A 366 -2.35 -19.58 0.72
CA SER A 366 -1.44 -18.56 0.22
C SER A 366 -1.89 -18.16 -1.18
N SER A 367 -1.81 -16.87 -1.52
CA SER A 367 -2.00 -16.48 -2.92
C SER A 367 -0.98 -17.23 -3.78
N ILE A 368 -1.30 -17.48 -5.05
CA ILE A 368 -0.37 -18.15 -5.96
C ILE A 368 0.99 -17.45 -6.03
N VAL A 369 1.00 -16.12 -5.93
CA VAL A 369 2.22 -15.32 -5.88
C VAL A 369 3.07 -15.67 -4.65
N GLN A 370 2.44 -15.80 -3.47
CA GLN A 370 3.08 -16.24 -2.22
C GLN A 370 3.60 -17.67 -2.28
N ALA A 371 2.81 -18.56 -2.85
CA ALA A 371 3.20 -19.95 -3.07
C ALA A 371 4.48 -20.05 -3.90
N LEU A 372 4.53 -19.29 -4.99
CA LEU A 372 5.65 -19.25 -5.92
C LEU A 372 6.92 -18.71 -5.24
N ALA A 373 6.83 -17.57 -4.56
CA ALA A 373 7.98 -16.96 -3.88
C ALA A 373 8.58 -17.88 -2.81
N ALA A 374 7.73 -18.57 -2.04
CA ALA A 374 8.19 -19.52 -1.02
C ALA A 374 8.97 -20.72 -1.59
N GLN A 375 8.70 -21.10 -2.84
CA GLN A 375 9.24 -22.32 -3.46
C GLN A 375 10.34 -22.03 -4.49
N ALA A 376 10.51 -20.78 -4.92
CA ALA A 376 11.42 -20.39 -5.98
C ALA A 376 12.90 -20.28 -5.58
N SER A 377 13.23 -20.51 -4.30
CA SER A 377 14.63 -20.54 -3.82
C SER A 377 15.42 -19.24 -4.09
N GLY A 378 14.77 -18.08 -3.94
CA GLY A 378 15.38 -16.76 -4.13
C GLY A 378 15.14 -16.10 -5.50
N ALA A 379 14.59 -16.84 -6.47
CA ALA A 379 14.07 -16.24 -7.71
C ALA A 379 12.70 -15.58 -7.47
N GLY A 380 12.36 -14.59 -8.31
CA GLY A 380 11.11 -13.85 -8.26
C GLY A 380 11.14 -12.63 -7.34
N SER A 381 9.99 -11.96 -7.25
CA SER A 381 9.88 -10.69 -6.51
C SER A 381 9.93 -10.88 -5.01
N THR A 382 10.62 -9.98 -4.34
CA THR A 382 10.67 -9.85 -2.87
C THR A 382 9.44 -9.13 -2.30
N LEU A 383 8.62 -8.45 -3.14
CA LEU A 383 7.36 -7.81 -2.74
C LEU A 383 6.35 -8.78 -2.12
N VAL A 384 6.51 -10.08 -2.38
CA VAL A 384 5.56 -11.12 -2.01
C VAL A 384 5.45 -11.28 -0.48
N ALA A 385 6.40 -10.74 0.29
CA ALA A 385 6.33 -10.63 1.74
C ALA A 385 5.50 -9.43 2.25
N ALA A 386 5.14 -8.45 1.41
CA ALA A 386 4.68 -7.12 1.84
C ALA A 386 3.24 -6.71 1.42
N THR A 387 2.53 -7.44 0.56
CA THR A 387 1.27 -6.94 -0.04
C THR A 387 0.01 -7.75 0.34
N GLN A 388 -0.62 -7.42 1.47
CA GLN A 388 -2.06 -7.63 1.68
C GLN A 388 -2.84 -6.39 2.12
N THR A 389 -2.19 -5.27 2.38
CA THR A 389 -2.90 -3.99 2.47
C THR A 389 -2.78 -3.32 1.10
N GLY A 390 -3.89 -3.18 0.37
CA GLY A 390 -4.00 -2.01 -0.51
C GLY A 390 -3.69 -0.75 0.32
N PRO A 391 -3.46 0.43 -0.28
CA PRO A 391 -3.46 1.63 0.51
C PRO A 391 -4.85 1.73 1.16
N ALA A 392 -4.96 1.33 2.43
CA ALA A 392 -5.84 2.07 3.31
C ALA A 392 -5.22 3.45 3.24
N PHE A 393 -5.83 4.34 2.44
CA PHE A 393 -5.47 5.74 2.43
C PHE A 393 -5.51 6.15 3.90
N ALA A 394 -4.34 6.27 4.53
CA ALA A 394 -4.23 6.96 5.79
C ALA A 394 -4.87 8.32 5.51
N ALA A 395 -5.90 8.66 6.29
CA ALA A 395 -6.55 9.95 6.20
C ALA A 395 -5.47 11.01 6.04
N SER A 396 -5.55 11.79 4.96
CA SER A 396 -4.59 12.84 4.66
C SER A 396 -4.38 13.70 5.91
N HIS A 397 -3.13 14.08 6.16
CA HIS A 397 -2.77 14.91 7.32
C HIS A 397 -3.64 16.18 7.31
N ALA A 398 -4.48 16.28 8.34
CA ALA A 398 -5.46 17.33 8.43
C ALA A 398 -4.79 18.62 8.91
N VAL A 399 -4.64 19.62 8.04
CA VAL A 399 -4.36 20.99 8.48
C VAL A 399 -5.66 21.56 9.06
N THR A 400 -5.82 21.54 10.39
CA THR A 400 -7.02 22.07 11.07
C THR A 400 -6.71 23.36 11.83
N GLY A 401 -7.36 24.45 11.40
CA GLY A 401 -7.47 25.70 12.18
C GLY A 401 -8.58 25.58 13.21
N THR A 402 -8.30 25.99 14.45
CA THR A 402 -9.16 25.93 15.65
C THR A 402 -10.26 27.00 15.70
N MET A 403 -11.43 26.69 16.31
CA MET A 403 -12.06 27.44 17.44
C MET A 403 -13.40 26.80 17.93
N PRO A 404 -13.85 27.06 19.19
CA PRO A 404 -14.54 26.08 20.08
C PRO A 404 -16.02 26.37 20.39
N THR A 405 -16.74 25.43 21.03
CA THR A 405 -17.55 25.66 22.27
C THR A 405 -18.30 24.40 22.81
N SER A 406 -17.96 24.04 24.05
CA SER A 406 -18.75 23.60 25.24
C SER A 406 -20.08 22.80 25.18
N ALA A 407 -20.11 21.69 25.96
CA ALA A 407 -21.03 21.32 27.08
C ALA A 407 -21.47 19.83 27.05
N SER A 408 -21.03 18.98 28.02
CA SER A 408 -21.77 18.49 29.23
C SER A 408 -22.98 17.57 28.88
N THR A 409 -23.19 16.32 29.36
CA THR A 409 -23.02 15.70 30.70
C THR A 409 -23.44 14.21 30.72
N GLN A 410 -22.89 13.45 31.68
CA GLN A 410 -23.43 12.30 32.48
C GLN A 410 -23.71 10.93 31.80
N ILE A 411 -22.91 9.89 32.10
CA ILE A 411 -22.95 8.90 33.21
C ILE A 411 -24.07 7.86 33.09
N ALA A 412 -23.70 6.58 32.91
CA ALA A 412 -24.16 5.44 33.73
C ALA A 412 -23.40 4.13 33.39
N THR A 413 -22.72 3.56 34.38
CA THR A 413 -22.45 2.11 34.58
C THR A 413 -23.26 1.71 35.84
N PRO A 414 -23.50 0.43 36.22
CA PRO A 414 -22.56 -0.71 36.12
C PRO A 414 -23.13 -2.16 36.04
N ALA A 415 -22.19 -3.13 36.00
CA ALA A 415 -22.19 -4.46 36.67
C ALA A 415 -23.22 -5.55 36.22
N SER A 416 -22.96 -6.86 36.24
CA SER A 416 -21.79 -7.71 36.51
C SER A 416 -22.17 -9.18 36.26
N THR A 417 -21.14 -10.05 36.21
CA THR A 417 -21.05 -11.38 36.87
C THR A 417 -21.64 -12.68 36.27
N LEU A 418 -20.70 -13.64 36.15
CA LEU A 418 -20.71 -15.07 36.58
C LEU A 418 -20.98 -16.17 35.53
N GLU A 419 -19.89 -16.87 35.18
CA GLU A 419 -19.88 -18.33 34.94
C GLU A 419 -20.08 -19.11 36.25
N PRO A 420 -20.55 -20.37 36.20
CA PRO A 420 -19.59 -21.47 36.45
C PRO A 420 -19.82 -22.81 35.70
N ALA A 421 -18.69 -23.45 35.36
CA ALA A 421 -18.30 -24.87 35.47
C ALA A 421 -19.28 -26.05 35.23
N LEU A 422 -18.95 -26.81 34.17
CA LEU A 422 -18.70 -28.27 34.08
C LEU A 422 -19.49 -29.27 34.98
N LYS A 423 -20.20 -30.18 34.32
CA LYS A 423 -20.43 -31.57 34.79
C LYS A 423 -19.99 -32.57 33.73
N GLN A 424 -19.18 -33.54 34.17
CA GLN A 424 -18.77 -34.73 33.41
C GLN A 424 -19.63 -35.92 33.88
N ALA A 425 -20.11 -36.74 32.93
CA ALA A 425 -20.04 -38.21 32.93
C ALA A 425 -21.20 -38.86 32.15
N ALA A 426 -20.87 -39.69 31.15
CA ALA A 426 -21.30 -41.10 31.07
C ALA A 426 -20.58 -41.81 29.92
N ALA A 427 -20.07 -43.01 30.20
CA ALA A 427 -19.57 -43.96 29.19
C ALA A 427 -20.75 -44.59 28.40
N PRO A 428 -20.55 -45.04 27.16
CA PRO A 428 -21.64 -45.35 26.24
C PRO A 428 -22.19 -46.77 26.40
N ALA A 429 -23.49 -46.93 26.09
CA ALA A 429 -24.16 -48.21 25.83
C ALA A 429 -24.83 -48.13 24.43
N PRO A 430 -25.15 -49.25 23.78
CA PRO A 430 -24.63 -49.58 22.44
C PRO A 430 -25.51 -49.15 21.26
N ILE A 431 -24.84 -49.01 20.10
CA ILE A 431 -25.34 -48.74 18.73
C ILE A 431 -26.21 -49.94 18.28
N PRO A 432 -27.40 -49.77 17.63
CA PRO A 432 -27.43 -49.44 16.19
C PRO A 432 -28.65 -48.67 15.63
N SER A 433 -28.38 -47.59 14.90
CA SER A 433 -29.01 -47.29 13.60
C SER A 433 -28.27 -46.15 12.87
N GLU A 434 -27.64 -46.52 11.76
CA GLU A 434 -26.79 -45.78 10.81
C GLU A 434 -25.39 -45.30 11.30
N PRO A 435 -24.29 -45.78 10.67
CA PRO A 435 -22.96 -45.27 10.98
C PRO A 435 -22.81 -43.84 10.47
N ALA A 436 -22.08 -43.01 11.22
CA ALA A 436 -21.50 -41.78 10.68
C ALA A 436 -20.81 -42.10 9.36
N ARG A 437 -21.41 -41.68 8.25
CA ARG A 437 -20.85 -42.01 6.94
C ARG A 437 -19.57 -41.19 6.76
N THR A 438 -18.49 -41.88 6.41
CA THR A 438 -17.23 -41.26 6.04
C THR A 438 -17.03 -41.49 4.56
N GLU A 439 -16.99 -40.40 3.80
CA GLU A 439 -16.71 -40.41 2.37
C GLU A 439 -15.25 -40.07 2.15
N ARG A 440 -14.61 -40.77 1.21
CA ARG A 440 -13.22 -40.54 0.84
C ARG A 440 -13.17 -40.28 -0.66
N ALA A 441 -12.57 -39.18 -1.05
CA ALA A 441 -12.39 -38.81 -2.44
C ALA A 441 -10.95 -38.42 -2.72
N LEU A 442 -10.52 -38.68 -3.95
CA LEU A 442 -9.33 -38.09 -4.54
C LEU A 442 -9.81 -37.01 -5.51
N VAL A 443 -9.50 -35.76 -5.21
CA VAL A 443 -9.91 -34.59 -6.02
C VAL A 443 -8.65 -33.78 -6.29
N ASP A 444 -8.27 -33.65 -7.56
CA ASP A 444 -7.11 -32.85 -7.99
C ASP A 444 -5.78 -33.16 -7.26
N GLY A 445 -5.59 -34.41 -6.81
CA GLY A 445 -4.40 -34.86 -6.07
C GLY A 445 -4.53 -34.80 -4.54
N ASP A 446 -5.58 -34.18 -4.01
CA ASP A 446 -5.88 -34.13 -2.58
C ASP A 446 -6.71 -35.33 -2.12
N ARG A 447 -6.43 -35.81 -0.91
CA ARG A 447 -7.24 -36.83 -0.23
C ARG A 447 -8.24 -36.15 0.68
N VAL A 448 -9.49 -36.11 0.24
CA VAL A 448 -10.60 -35.51 1.00
C VAL A 448 -11.30 -36.61 1.80
N MET A 449 -11.49 -36.36 3.09
CA MET A 449 -12.29 -37.19 4.00
C MET A 449 -13.42 -36.35 4.59
N SER A 450 -14.66 -36.64 4.21
CA SER A 450 -15.85 -35.97 4.71
C SER A 450 -16.57 -36.88 5.70
N THR A 451 -16.84 -36.41 6.90
CA THR A 451 -17.59 -37.14 7.94
C THR A 451 -18.92 -36.46 8.17
N TYR A 452 -20.00 -37.22 8.05
CA TYR A 452 -21.37 -36.73 8.25
C TYR A 452 -21.94 -37.28 9.55
N ASP A 453 -22.79 -36.48 10.21
CA ASP A 453 -23.53 -36.92 11.38
C ASP A 453 -24.68 -37.87 11.01
N ALA A 454 -25.39 -38.37 12.04
CA ALA A 454 -26.51 -39.29 11.87
C ALA A 454 -27.72 -38.70 11.13
N SER A 455 -27.78 -37.37 10.94
CA SER A 455 -28.80 -36.69 10.13
C SER A 455 -28.37 -36.51 8.67
N GLY A 456 -27.13 -36.88 8.34
CA GLY A 456 -26.54 -36.70 7.02
C GLY A 456 -25.96 -35.31 6.77
N LYS A 457 -25.87 -34.44 7.79
CA LYS A 457 -25.21 -33.13 7.73
C LYS A 457 -23.69 -33.31 7.86
N LEU A 458 -22.92 -32.51 7.12
CA LEU A 458 -21.45 -32.54 7.21
C LEU A 458 -21.01 -32.05 8.59
N ALA A 459 -20.31 -32.90 9.35
CA ALA A 459 -19.83 -32.59 10.69
C ALA A 459 -18.35 -32.20 10.68
N SER A 460 -17.54 -32.86 9.84
CA SER A 460 -16.15 -32.47 9.62
C SER A 460 -15.67 -32.85 8.24
N LYS A 461 -14.66 -32.13 7.75
CA LYS A 461 -13.95 -32.43 6.51
C LYS A 461 -12.46 -32.28 6.74
N VAL A 462 -11.69 -33.31 6.41
CA VAL A 462 -10.23 -33.25 6.38
C VAL A 462 -9.79 -33.28 4.93
N VAL A 463 -8.97 -32.31 4.52
CA VAL A 463 -8.33 -32.28 3.20
C VAL A 463 -6.85 -32.49 3.44
N GLN A 464 -6.33 -33.65 3.06
CA GLN A 464 -4.91 -33.92 3.11
C GLN A 464 -4.30 -33.65 1.73
N HIS A 465 -3.30 -32.78 1.71
CA HIS A 465 -2.64 -32.33 0.50
C HIS A 465 -1.44 -33.21 0.12
N ALA A 466 -1.02 -33.09 -1.13
CA ALA A 466 0.12 -33.84 -1.67
C ALA A 466 1.45 -33.56 -0.95
N ASP A 467 1.60 -32.39 -0.33
CA ASP A 467 2.78 -31.95 0.43
C ASP A 467 2.73 -32.38 1.92
N THR A 468 1.80 -33.25 2.28
CA THR A 468 1.50 -33.74 3.65
C THR A 468 0.87 -32.75 4.61
N SER A 469 0.70 -31.48 4.20
CA SER A 469 -0.12 -30.52 4.93
C SER A 469 -1.59 -30.95 4.90
N TYR A 470 -2.39 -30.42 5.83
CA TYR A 470 -3.81 -30.75 5.83
C TYR A 470 -4.67 -29.68 6.50
N ASP A 471 -5.90 -29.60 6.00
CA ASP A 471 -6.93 -28.68 6.48
C ASP A 471 -8.01 -29.49 7.19
N VAL A 472 -8.48 -28.99 8.32
CA VAL A 472 -9.57 -29.57 9.11
C VAL A 472 -10.68 -28.53 9.23
N TYR A 473 -11.83 -28.84 8.65
CA TYR A 473 -13.07 -28.10 8.81
C TYR A 473 -13.97 -28.85 9.78
N VAL A 474 -14.57 -28.15 10.73
CA VAL A 474 -15.53 -28.70 11.69
C VAL A 474 -16.76 -27.81 11.73
N ASP A 475 -17.94 -28.40 11.65
CA ASP A 475 -19.24 -27.70 11.66
C ASP A 475 -20.15 -28.28 12.76
N GLY A 476 -21.19 -27.55 13.14
CA GLY A 476 -22.20 -27.99 14.11
C GLY A 476 -21.69 -28.09 15.55
N LEU A 477 -20.76 -27.22 15.95
CA LEU A 477 -20.15 -27.23 17.29
C LEU A 477 -21.12 -26.72 18.37
N ALA A 478 -21.91 -27.62 18.93
CA ALA A 478 -22.84 -27.30 20.02
C ALA A 478 -22.10 -26.84 21.30
N GLY A 479 -22.58 -25.75 21.91
CA GLY A 479 -22.06 -25.25 23.19
C GLY A 479 -20.71 -24.53 23.11
N LYS A 480 -20.26 -24.15 21.91
CA LYS A 480 -19.09 -23.28 21.69
C LYS A 480 -19.53 -21.86 21.35
N ALA A 481 -18.62 -20.89 21.51
CA ALA A 481 -18.86 -19.50 21.15
C ALA A 481 -18.86 -19.24 19.63
N TYR A 482 -18.51 -20.27 18.84
CA TYR A 482 -18.43 -20.27 17.39
C TYR A 482 -19.11 -21.54 16.85
N ALA A 483 -19.71 -21.45 15.67
CA ALA A 483 -20.52 -22.49 15.06
C ALA A 483 -19.68 -23.50 14.27
N SER A 484 -18.65 -23.00 13.60
CA SER A 484 -17.73 -23.79 12.79
C SER A 484 -16.31 -23.26 12.89
N ALA A 485 -15.34 -24.11 12.55
CA ALA A 485 -13.94 -23.75 12.56
C ALA A 485 -13.19 -24.39 11.39
N HIS A 486 -12.14 -23.71 10.96
CA HIS A 486 -11.17 -24.17 9.98
C HIS A 486 -9.78 -24.10 10.61
N THR A 487 -9.01 -25.17 10.52
CA THR A 487 -7.61 -25.20 10.99
C THR A 487 -6.73 -25.80 9.92
N ARG A 488 -5.66 -25.11 9.54
CA ARG A 488 -4.60 -25.68 8.69
C ARG A 488 -3.39 -26.07 9.51
N TYR A 489 -2.86 -27.24 9.18
CA TYR A 489 -1.60 -27.76 9.64
C TYR A 489 -0.60 -27.80 8.47
N ASP A 490 0.67 -27.46 8.74
CA ASP A 490 1.76 -27.71 7.77
C ASP A 490 2.08 -29.21 7.66
N GLY A 491 2.99 -29.57 6.75
CA GLY A 491 3.42 -30.97 6.55
C GLY A 491 4.10 -31.63 7.76
N THR A 492 4.43 -30.87 8.81
CA THR A 492 4.97 -31.39 10.07
C THR A 492 3.87 -31.60 11.13
N GLY A 493 2.64 -31.18 10.86
CA GLY A 493 1.51 -31.22 11.78
C GLY A 493 1.43 -30.01 12.72
N LYS A 494 2.15 -28.91 12.43
CA LYS A 494 2.05 -27.66 13.21
C LYS A 494 0.93 -26.79 12.65
N ILE A 495 0.12 -26.20 13.53
CA ILE A 495 -0.94 -25.25 13.13
C ILE A 495 -0.30 -23.99 12.54
N VAL A 496 -0.74 -23.60 11.34
CA VAL A 496 -0.34 -22.36 10.65
C VAL A 496 -1.49 -21.37 10.51
N LEU A 497 -2.74 -21.86 10.50
CA LEU A 497 -3.95 -21.03 10.45
C LEU A 497 -5.04 -21.66 11.31
N GLN A 498 -5.77 -20.84 12.04
CA GLN A 498 -7.03 -21.20 12.66
C GLN A 498 -8.05 -20.09 12.45
N GLU A 499 -9.25 -20.47 12.03
CA GLU A 499 -10.38 -19.58 11.80
C GLU A 499 -11.60 -20.12 12.52
N GLN A 500 -12.38 -19.24 13.14
CA GLN A 500 -13.62 -19.56 13.83
C GLN A 500 -14.73 -18.67 13.28
N PHE A 501 -15.89 -19.25 13.02
CA PHE A 501 -17.01 -18.58 12.38
C PHE A 501 -18.26 -18.65 13.26
N ARG A 502 -19.10 -17.62 13.20
CA ARG A 502 -20.41 -17.57 13.87
C ARG A 502 -21.44 -18.42 13.13
N ASP A 503 -22.64 -18.53 13.70
CA ASP A 503 -23.78 -19.27 13.12
C ASP A 503 -24.19 -18.73 11.74
N ASP A 504 -24.00 -17.43 11.48
CA ASP A 504 -24.28 -16.78 10.20
C ASP A 504 -23.13 -16.91 9.18
N GLY A 505 -22.05 -17.61 9.53
CA GLY A 505 -20.86 -17.77 8.70
C GLY A 505 -19.87 -16.60 8.76
N SER A 506 -20.15 -15.52 9.51
CA SER A 506 -19.21 -14.42 9.67
C SER A 506 -17.98 -14.85 10.48
N LEU A 507 -16.80 -14.33 10.09
CA LEU A 507 -15.54 -14.60 10.78
C LEU A 507 -15.59 -13.98 12.19
N MET A 508 -15.27 -14.78 13.20
CA MET A 508 -15.18 -14.34 14.61
C MET A 508 -13.73 -14.15 15.03
N MET A 509 -12.87 -15.06 14.59
CA MET A 509 -11.45 -15.08 14.96
C MET A 509 -10.61 -15.66 13.84
N ARG A 510 -9.42 -15.09 13.66
CA ARG A 510 -8.38 -15.61 12.78
C ARG A 510 -7.05 -15.61 13.52
N LYS A 511 -6.35 -16.73 13.52
CA LYS A 511 -5.01 -16.87 14.09
C LYS A 511 -4.05 -17.41 13.05
N ILE A 512 -3.01 -16.65 12.77
CA ILE A 512 -1.93 -17.00 11.85
C ILE A 512 -0.69 -17.27 12.69
N SER A 513 -0.09 -18.45 12.51
CA SER A 513 1.09 -18.88 13.28
C SER A 513 2.31 -18.94 12.36
N GLY A 514 3.01 -17.81 12.21
CA GLY A 514 4.24 -17.66 11.42
C GLY A 514 5.46 -17.46 12.31
N THR A 515 6.35 -16.53 11.93
CA THR A 515 7.43 -16.03 12.81
C THR A 515 6.82 -15.38 14.06
N ASP A 516 5.89 -14.45 13.85
CA ASP A 516 4.98 -13.96 14.88
C ASP A 516 3.68 -14.79 14.86
N ILE A 517 2.97 -14.79 16.00
CA ILE A 517 1.62 -15.34 16.09
C ILE A 517 0.64 -14.17 16.18
N THR A 518 -0.12 -13.96 15.10
CA THR A 518 -1.15 -12.92 15.05
C THR A 518 -2.52 -13.54 15.28
N THR A 519 -3.27 -13.00 16.24
CA THR A 519 -4.66 -13.38 16.53
C THR A 519 -5.56 -12.16 16.41
N GLU A 520 -6.47 -12.19 15.44
CA GLU A 520 -7.46 -11.16 15.17
C GLU A 520 -8.83 -11.64 15.65
N THR A 521 -9.59 -10.74 16.26
CA THR A 521 -10.99 -10.93 16.65
C THR A 521 -11.82 -9.89 15.93
N TYR A 522 -12.93 -10.34 15.35
CA TYR A 522 -13.80 -9.54 14.50
C TYR A 522 -15.13 -9.28 15.19
N ASP A 523 -15.77 -8.15 14.91
CA ASP A 523 -17.17 -7.93 15.25
C ASP A 523 -18.13 -8.65 14.28
N ALA A 524 -19.43 -8.50 14.47
CA ALA A 524 -20.44 -9.09 13.57
C ALA A 524 -20.52 -8.37 12.20
N GLY A 525 -19.98 -7.15 12.08
CA GLY A 525 -19.88 -6.42 10.82
C GLY A 525 -18.65 -6.80 9.99
N GLY A 526 -17.77 -7.64 10.53
CA GLY A 526 -16.55 -8.09 9.87
C GLY A 526 -15.34 -7.17 10.07
N ALA A 527 -15.42 -6.17 10.97
CA ALA A 527 -14.27 -5.33 11.31
C ALA A 527 -13.43 -5.99 12.41
N ALA A 528 -12.09 -5.95 12.28
CA ALA A 528 -11.19 -6.41 13.33
C ALA A 528 -11.22 -5.42 14.51
N ILE A 529 -11.68 -5.89 15.67
CA ILE A 529 -11.81 -5.08 16.89
C ILE A 529 -10.67 -5.33 17.88
N ARG A 530 -9.94 -6.43 17.71
CA ARG A 530 -8.78 -6.76 18.52
C ARG A 530 -7.76 -7.57 17.72
N THR A 531 -6.51 -7.13 17.75
CA THR A 531 -5.37 -7.86 17.18
C THR A 531 -4.33 -8.09 18.26
N VAL A 532 -3.85 -9.32 18.39
CA VAL A 532 -2.74 -9.67 19.27
C VAL A 532 -1.61 -10.20 18.42
N VAL A 533 -0.44 -9.59 18.50
CA VAL A 533 0.79 -10.07 17.87
C VAL A 533 1.71 -10.58 18.97
N GLN A 534 2.09 -11.85 18.91
CA GLN A 534 3.07 -12.45 19.83
C GLN A 534 4.36 -12.71 19.09
N HIS A 535 5.47 -12.21 19.63
CA HIS A 535 6.78 -12.29 19.02
C HIS A 535 7.58 -13.51 19.51
N PRO A 536 8.61 -13.96 18.76
CA PRO A 536 9.49 -15.06 19.16
C PRO A 536 10.18 -14.86 20.51
N ASP A 537 10.47 -13.60 20.87
CA ASP A 537 11.09 -13.22 22.15
C ASP A 537 10.09 -13.19 23.32
N LYS A 538 8.83 -13.58 23.07
CA LYS A 538 7.68 -13.61 23.99
C LYS A 538 7.11 -12.25 24.36
N THR A 539 7.61 -11.16 23.78
CA THR A 539 6.90 -9.87 23.85
C THR A 539 5.60 -9.96 23.03
N SER A 540 4.67 -9.05 23.30
CA SER A 540 3.43 -9.02 22.51
C SER A 540 2.81 -7.65 22.45
N ASP A 541 2.13 -7.40 21.36
CA ASP A 541 1.39 -6.18 21.07
C ASP A 541 -0.10 -6.50 21.00
N VAL A 542 -0.92 -5.68 21.65
CA VAL A 542 -2.39 -5.79 21.63
C VAL A 542 -2.96 -4.49 21.11
N TYR A 543 -3.65 -4.57 19.97
CA TYR A 543 -4.37 -3.47 19.36
C TYR A 543 -5.86 -3.67 19.58
N LEU A 544 -6.55 -2.61 20.01
CA LEU A 544 -8.00 -2.54 20.12
C LEU A 544 -8.50 -1.41 19.23
N ALA A 545 -9.57 -1.66 18.49
CA ALA A 545 -10.18 -0.70 17.59
C ALA A 545 -11.71 -0.70 17.73
N GLY A 546 -12.36 0.39 17.30
CA GLY A 546 -13.82 0.49 17.34
C GLY A 546 -14.39 0.54 18.76
N LEU A 547 -13.61 1.02 19.74
CA LEU A 547 -14.05 1.10 21.12
C LEU A 547 -15.18 2.14 21.26
N THR A 548 -16.31 1.73 21.82
CA THR A 548 -17.46 2.59 22.10
C THR A 548 -17.64 2.79 23.60
N GLY A 549 -18.15 3.96 24.01
CA GLY A 549 -18.38 4.28 25.43
C GLY A 549 -17.11 4.45 26.27
N LYS A 550 -15.95 4.61 25.63
CA LYS A 550 -14.66 4.94 26.24
C LYS A 550 -14.25 6.38 25.88
N ASP A 551 -13.28 6.93 26.61
CA ASP A 551 -12.65 8.21 26.31
C ASP A 551 -11.63 8.16 25.15
N HIS A 552 -11.39 6.97 24.60
CA HIS A 552 -10.51 6.67 23.48
C HIS A 552 -11.20 5.70 22.50
N VAL A 553 -10.82 5.78 21.22
CA VAL A 553 -11.40 5.00 20.11
C VAL A 553 -10.53 3.81 19.71
N ALA A 554 -9.24 3.85 20.06
CA ALA A 554 -8.28 2.78 19.85
C ALA A 554 -7.27 2.71 21.00
N GLU A 555 -6.70 1.53 21.22
CA GLU A 555 -5.64 1.30 22.20
C GLU A 555 -4.57 0.39 21.60
N HIS A 556 -3.29 0.70 21.82
CA HIS A 556 -2.16 -0.16 21.55
C HIS A 556 -1.37 -0.41 22.83
N ALA A 557 -1.33 -1.65 23.30
CA ALA A 557 -0.61 -2.05 24.50
C ALA A 557 0.55 -2.99 24.15
N ARG A 558 1.75 -2.69 24.66
CA ARG A 558 2.94 -3.54 24.55
C ARG A 558 3.22 -4.23 25.87
N TYR A 559 3.48 -5.53 25.79
CA TYR A 559 3.79 -6.39 26.93
C TYR A 559 5.21 -6.95 26.79
N ALA A 560 5.95 -6.94 27.90
CA ALA A 560 7.26 -7.56 27.99
C ALA A 560 7.15 -9.10 27.99
N ALA A 561 8.27 -9.79 27.78
CA ALA A 561 8.37 -11.25 27.75
C ALA A 561 7.83 -11.97 29.01
N ASN A 562 7.72 -11.26 30.14
CA ASN A 562 7.15 -11.76 31.39
C ASN A 562 5.63 -11.51 31.52
N GLY A 563 4.98 -11.00 30.48
CA GLY A 563 3.56 -10.67 30.43
C GLY A 563 3.15 -9.40 31.16
N LYS A 564 4.10 -8.62 31.70
CA LYS A 564 3.81 -7.32 32.30
C LYS A 564 3.67 -6.26 31.22
N ILE A 565 2.77 -5.31 31.44
CA ILE A 565 2.59 -4.15 30.56
C ILE A 565 3.84 -3.26 30.61
N GLY A 566 4.36 -2.89 29.44
CA GLY A 566 5.47 -1.97 29.27
C GLY A 566 5.00 -0.60 28.83
N PHE A 567 4.04 -0.54 27.89
CA PHE A 567 3.56 0.70 27.29
C PHE A 567 2.09 0.57 26.87
N VAL A 568 1.35 1.68 26.96
CA VAL A 568 0.01 1.81 26.38
C VAL A 568 -0.11 3.14 25.67
N ASP A 569 -0.60 3.11 24.43
CA ASP A 569 -1.06 4.26 23.68
C ASP A 569 -2.58 4.21 23.51
N ARG A 570 -3.25 5.33 23.74
CA ARG A 570 -4.71 5.48 23.59
C ARG A 570 -5.00 6.66 22.67
N THR A 571 -5.61 6.38 21.54
CA THR A 571 -6.07 7.39 20.58
C THR A 571 -7.44 7.92 21.00
N LYS A 572 -7.55 9.22 21.25
CA LYS A 572 -8.82 9.89 21.52
C LYS A 572 -9.62 10.14 20.24
N PRO A 573 -10.93 10.42 20.35
CA PRO A 573 -11.75 10.78 19.18
C PRO A 573 -11.25 11.99 18.37
N ASP A 574 -10.49 12.91 19.00
CA ASP A 574 -9.91 14.09 18.35
C ASP A 574 -8.56 13.82 17.65
N GLY A 575 -8.08 12.58 17.69
CA GLY A 575 -6.79 12.18 17.13
C GLY A 575 -5.60 12.37 18.06
N SER A 576 -5.78 12.99 19.25
CA SER A 576 -4.70 13.09 20.25
C SER A 576 -4.45 11.76 20.95
N HIS A 577 -3.24 11.56 21.42
CA HIS A 577 -2.79 10.32 22.06
C HIS A 577 -2.52 10.53 23.56
N VAL A 578 -2.82 9.48 24.35
CA VAL A 578 -2.35 9.35 25.72
C VAL A 578 -1.42 8.16 25.80
N GLN A 579 -0.12 8.43 25.78
CA GLN A 579 0.92 7.42 25.84
C GLN A 579 1.45 7.30 27.26
N THR A 580 1.50 6.09 27.80
CA THR A 580 1.94 5.80 29.17
C THR A 580 2.96 4.68 29.15
N ALA A 581 4.19 4.98 29.57
CA ALA A 581 5.18 4.00 29.95
C ALA A 581 4.88 3.47 31.37
N TYR A 582 5.02 2.16 31.54
CA TYR A 582 4.87 1.47 32.82
C TYR A 582 6.19 0.87 33.32
N GLN A 583 7.23 0.92 32.48
CA GLN A 583 8.60 0.46 32.73
C GLN A 583 9.55 1.40 31.99
N ALA A 584 10.83 1.35 32.31
CA ALA A 584 11.87 2.11 31.60
C ALA A 584 12.05 1.63 30.15
N ASP A 585 12.93 2.34 29.42
CA ASP A 585 13.34 2.03 28.05
C ASP A 585 12.18 2.04 27.05
N GLN A 586 11.16 2.87 27.29
CA GLN A 586 10.08 3.08 26.34
C GLN A 586 10.35 4.28 25.44
N THR A 587 9.92 4.16 24.19
CA THR A 587 9.88 5.28 23.25
C THR A 587 8.43 5.75 23.12
N LEU A 588 8.20 7.02 23.44
CA LEU A 588 6.93 7.72 23.31
C LEU A 588 7.09 8.76 22.19
N VAL A 589 6.19 8.75 21.22
CA VAL A 589 6.35 9.53 19.98
C VAL A 589 5.20 10.50 19.86
N SER A 590 5.49 11.80 19.79
CA SER A 590 4.45 12.81 19.58
C SER A 590 3.82 12.69 18.19
N THR A 591 2.53 12.95 18.13
CA THR A 591 1.69 12.91 16.93
C THR A 591 1.58 14.31 16.31
N PRO A 592 1.89 14.50 15.02
CA PRO A 592 1.87 15.82 14.40
C PRO A 592 0.54 16.57 14.51
N GLY A 593 0.61 17.84 14.90
CA GLY A 593 -0.50 18.80 14.87
C GLY A 593 -1.59 18.58 15.91
N VAL A 594 -1.41 17.66 16.87
CA VAL A 594 -2.36 17.42 17.96
C VAL A 594 -1.71 17.68 19.33
N SER A 595 -2.46 17.46 20.41
CA SER A 595 -1.99 17.69 21.78
C SER A 595 -1.96 16.40 22.57
N ASP A 596 -0.78 15.77 22.60
CA ASP A 596 -0.58 14.49 23.25
C ASP A 596 -0.26 14.66 24.74
N ILE A 597 -0.60 13.61 25.50
CA ILE A 597 -0.19 13.45 26.89
C ILE A 597 0.73 12.25 26.96
N LEU A 598 2.01 12.49 27.25
CA LEU A 598 3.05 11.48 27.36
C LEU A 598 3.41 11.30 28.84
N LYS A 599 3.44 10.06 29.33
CA LYS A 599 3.68 9.76 30.76
C LYS A 599 4.85 8.81 30.91
N SER A 600 5.89 9.26 31.60
CA SER A 600 7.13 8.52 31.85
C SER A 600 7.00 7.59 33.05
N ALA A 601 7.72 6.47 33.02
CA ALA A 601 8.10 5.70 34.20
C ALA A 601 9.58 5.95 34.60
N GLY A 602 10.33 6.69 33.78
CA GLY A 602 11.75 7.01 33.95
C GLY A 602 12.66 6.11 33.13
N GLY A 603 13.67 6.70 32.49
CA GLY A 603 14.55 6.04 31.54
C GLY A 603 13.92 5.94 30.15
N ASP A 604 13.03 6.85 29.80
CA ASP A 604 12.24 6.83 28.57
C ASP A 604 12.74 7.88 27.56
N THR A 605 12.42 7.66 26.28
CA THR A 605 12.73 8.58 25.18
C THR A 605 11.46 9.17 24.59
N PHE A 606 11.36 10.49 24.56
CA PHE A 606 10.27 11.24 23.96
C PHE A 606 10.70 11.82 22.62
N VAL A 607 9.99 11.53 21.55
CA VAL A 607 10.37 11.90 20.18
C VAL A 607 9.45 12.98 19.65
N PHE A 608 10.02 14.10 19.22
CA PHE A 608 9.31 15.24 18.63
C PHE A 608 9.88 15.58 17.26
N ALA A 609 9.07 15.44 16.22
CA ALA A 609 9.37 15.90 14.86
C ALA A 609 8.81 17.32 14.64
N SER A 610 9.29 18.07 13.65
CA SER A 610 8.72 19.41 13.38
C SER A 610 7.21 19.36 13.13
N GLY A 611 6.46 20.33 13.66
CA GLY A 611 5.00 20.36 13.56
C GLY A 611 4.30 19.38 14.51
N PHE A 612 4.94 19.01 15.62
CA PHE A 612 4.42 18.06 16.61
C PHE A 612 3.19 18.59 17.37
N GLY A 613 2.97 19.90 17.46
CA GLY A 613 1.82 20.44 18.18
C GLY A 613 2.11 20.77 19.66
N GLN A 614 1.10 20.66 20.52
CA GLN A 614 1.19 21.15 21.90
C GLN A 614 1.07 20.00 22.90
N ASP A 615 2.20 19.45 23.29
CA ASP A 615 2.27 18.22 24.06
C ASP A 615 2.59 18.48 25.53
N THR A 616 2.15 17.55 26.37
CA THR A 616 2.45 17.56 27.81
C THR A 616 3.15 16.27 28.19
N ILE A 617 4.33 16.38 28.81
CA ILE A 617 5.00 15.26 29.45
C ILE A 617 4.77 15.32 30.97
N THR A 618 4.38 14.20 31.56
CA THR A 618 4.32 14.02 33.02
C THR A 618 5.29 12.94 33.47
N GLY A 619 5.89 13.12 34.65
CA GLY A 619 6.84 12.16 35.22
C GLY A 619 8.24 12.20 34.61
N PHE A 620 8.58 13.26 33.86
CA PHE A 620 9.88 13.38 33.22
C PHE A 620 11.02 13.45 34.25
N HIS A 621 11.96 12.51 34.20
CA HIS A 621 13.11 12.42 35.09
C HIS A 621 14.29 13.22 34.52
N ALA A 622 14.42 14.47 34.95
CA ALA A 622 15.49 15.36 34.53
C ALA A 622 16.84 15.05 35.21
N GLY A 623 17.93 15.57 34.63
CA GLY A 623 19.31 15.40 35.11
C GLY A 623 20.08 14.32 34.35
N ALA A 624 21.21 13.90 34.93
CA ALA A 624 22.16 12.94 34.33
C ALA A 624 22.24 11.59 35.08
N GLY A 625 21.31 11.34 36.01
CA GLY A 625 21.27 10.10 36.79
C GLY A 625 20.89 8.88 35.94
N SER A 626 21.07 7.67 36.50
CA SER A 626 20.54 6.45 35.88
C SER A 626 19.00 6.54 35.78
N GLY A 627 18.44 6.26 34.61
CA GLY A 627 16.99 6.37 34.38
C GLY A 627 16.50 7.82 34.20
N HIS A 628 17.38 8.74 33.80
CA HIS A 628 16.93 10.04 33.29
C HIS A 628 16.23 9.86 31.93
N ASP A 629 15.31 10.77 31.64
CA ASP A 629 14.56 10.78 30.40
C ASP A 629 15.23 11.65 29.33
N ILE A 630 14.95 11.34 28.07
CA ILE A 630 15.54 11.98 26.90
C ILE A 630 14.45 12.62 26.04
N LEU A 631 14.62 13.90 25.73
CA LEU A 631 13.91 14.60 24.67
C LEU A 631 14.71 14.49 23.38
N ARG A 632 14.14 13.82 22.38
CA ARG A 632 14.72 13.72 21.04
C ARG A 632 14.07 14.73 20.12
N LEU A 633 14.80 15.80 19.80
CA LEU A 633 14.30 16.99 19.11
C LEU A 633 14.91 17.13 17.72
N ASP A 634 14.15 17.73 16.80
CA ASP A 634 14.60 18.00 15.45
C ASP A 634 15.63 19.13 15.40
N LYS A 635 16.75 18.88 14.72
CA LYS A 635 17.83 19.85 14.51
C LYS A 635 17.39 21.12 13.76
N ALA A 636 16.32 21.04 12.96
CA ALA A 636 15.74 22.19 12.26
C ALA A 636 15.04 23.17 13.24
N GLN A 637 14.53 22.68 14.37
CA GLN A 637 13.87 23.51 15.39
C GLN A 637 14.87 24.04 16.42
N VAL A 638 15.87 23.25 16.79
CA VAL A 638 16.87 23.63 17.78
C VAL A 638 18.21 22.95 17.51
N SER A 639 19.30 23.71 17.54
CA SER A 639 20.62 23.24 17.07
C SER A 639 21.55 22.71 18.16
N SER A 640 21.29 23.04 19.43
CA SER A 640 22.06 22.57 20.59
C SER A 640 21.25 22.74 21.89
N PHE A 641 21.69 22.08 22.98
CA PHE A 641 21.10 22.33 24.31
C PHE A 641 21.24 23.79 24.75
N ALA A 642 22.35 24.47 24.37
CA ALA A 642 22.52 25.90 24.62
C ALA A 642 21.43 26.72 23.92
N ALA A 643 21.16 26.44 22.64
CA ALA A 643 20.07 27.09 21.90
C ALA A 643 18.70 26.78 22.51
N LEU A 644 18.48 25.55 23.00
CA LEU A 644 17.21 25.16 23.63
C LEU A 644 16.88 25.99 24.87
N GLN A 645 17.88 26.44 25.63
CA GLN A 645 17.63 27.23 26.85
C GLN A 645 16.91 28.55 26.58
N ASP A 646 17.08 29.13 25.37
CA ASP A 646 16.38 30.34 24.92
C ASP A 646 14.89 30.06 24.61
N HIS A 647 14.53 28.79 24.38
CA HIS A 647 13.16 28.34 24.15
C HIS A 647 12.44 27.88 25.43
N MET A 648 13.14 27.82 26.57
CA MET A 648 12.59 27.36 27.84
C MET A 648 12.09 28.52 28.70
N THR A 649 10.85 28.43 29.20
CA THR A 649 10.27 29.40 30.14
C THR A 649 9.77 28.68 31.40
N ASP A 650 10.00 29.28 32.57
CA ASP A 650 9.42 28.81 33.83
C ASP A 650 7.90 29.02 33.83
N ALA A 651 7.14 27.98 34.16
CA ALA A 651 5.69 27.99 34.25
C ALA A 651 5.25 27.48 35.63
N GLY A 652 5.63 28.21 36.69
CA GLY A 652 5.44 27.76 38.07
C GLY A 652 6.43 26.64 38.41
N ALA A 653 5.92 25.45 38.75
CA ALA A 653 6.74 24.25 38.97
C ALA A 653 6.99 23.44 37.67
N ASP A 654 6.47 23.92 36.53
CA ASP A 654 6.62 23.29 35.23
C ASP A 654 7.65 24.05 34.37
N THR A 655 8.18 23.40 33.35
CA THR A 655 8.98 24.05 32.30
C THR A 655 8.26 23.96 30.96
N LEU A 656 8.08 25.10 30.28
CA LEU A 656 7.52 25.15 28.93
C LEU A 656 8.64 25.35 27.90
N LEU A 657 8.77 24.44 26.94
CA LEU A 657 9.64 24.57 25.78
C LEU A 657 8.80 25.05 24.59
N THR A 658 9.12 26.20 24.02
CA THR A 658 8.42 26.78 22.85
C THR A 658 9.34 26.73 21.63
N LEU A 659 9.23 25.66 20.83
CA LEU A 659 10.09 25.39 19.67
C LEU A 659 9.54 25.98 18.36
N GLY A 660 8.26 26.35 18.34
CA GLY A 660 7.60 27.03 17.24
C GLY A 660 6.28 27.67 17.67
N ALA A 661 5.61 28.38 16.76
CA ALA A 661 4.34 29.06 17.06
C ALA A 661 3.21 28.11 17.49
N HIS A 662 3.31 26.83 17.10
CA HIS A 662 2.35 25.78 17.40
C HIS A 662 2.99 24.55 18.07
N ASP A 663 4.30 24.61 18.31
CA ASP A 663 5.11 23.48 18.77
C ASP A 663 5.61 23.77 20.19
N THR A 664 4.89 23.24 21.19
CA THR A 664 5.25 23.42 22.60
C THR A 664 5.26 22.11 23.38
N ILE A 665 6.26 21.95 24.25
CA ILE A 665 6.37 20.81 25.16
C ILE A 665 6.27 21.35 26.59
N LEU A 666 5.23 20.98 27.30
CA LEU A 666 5.09 21.28 28.72
C LEU A 666 5.61 20.11 29.56
N LEU A 667 6.72 20.31 30.25
CA LEU A 667 7.27 19.37 31.22
C LEU A 667 6.64 19.64 32.59
N LYS A 668 5.61 18.85 32.93
CA LYS A 668 4.87 18.98 34.19
C LYS A 668 5.71 18.55 35.39
N GLY A 669 5.85 19.44 36.37
CA GLY A 669 6.57 19.20 37.62
C GLY A 669 8.09 19.13 37.48
N VAL A 670 8.64 19.62 36.37
CA VAL A 670 10.08 19.70 36.15
C VAL A 670 10.51 21.15 36.15
N GLU A 671 11.37 21.53 37.10
CA GLU A 671 11.98 22.85 37.14
C GLU A 671 13.04 22.99 36.05
N LYS A 672 13.09 24.15 35.38
CA LYS A 672 14.00 24.42 34.26
C LYS A 672 15.46 24.15 34.62
N ALA A 673 15.85 24.49 35.86
CA ALA A 673 17.19 24.33 36.37
C ALA A 673 17.66 22.86 36.50
N LEU A 674 16.75 21.89 36.45
CA LEU A 674 17.07 20.46 36.52
C LEU A 674 17.39 19.85 35.16
N LEU A 675 17.03 20.51 34.05
CA LEU A 675 17.32 20.03 32.70
C LEU A 675 18.81 20.21 32.38
N THR A 676 19.40 19.17 31.81
CA THR A 676 20.80 19.14 31.39
C THR A 676 20.93 18.72 29.93
N ALA A 677 22.12 18.84 29.36
CA ALA A 677 22.39 18.38 27.99
C ALA A 677 22.18 16.86 27.82
N GLU A 678 22.30 16.06 28.88
CA GLU A 678 22.03 14.61 28.85
C GLU A 678 20.55 14.32 28.59
N ASN A 679 19.64 15.22 28.97
CA ASN A 679 18.21 15.06 28.72
C ASN A 679 17.81 15.40 27.28
N VAL A 680 18.73 15.80 26.40
CA VAL A 680 18.38 16.38 25.10
C VAL A 680 19.26 15.81 24.00
N HIS A 681 18.64 15.03 23.12
CA HIS A 681 19.27 14.50 21.91
C HIS A 681 18.76 15.26 20.69
N ILE A 682 19.63 16.05 20.07
CA ILE A 682 19.32 16.80 18.86
C ILE A 682 19.89 16.05 17.67
N GLN A 683 19.01 15.67 16.76
CA GLN A 683 19.39 14.97 15.55
C GLN A 683 18.63 15.54 14.36
N ASP A 684 19.27 15.48 13.20
CA ASP A 684 18.54 15.64 11.95
C ASP A 684 17.64 14.42 11.82
N HIS A 685 16.32 14.59 11.94
CA HIS A 685 15.41 13.48 11.71
C HIS A 685 15.43 13.02 10.25
N GLY A 686 16.16 13.71 9.37
CA GLY A 686 16.17 13.47 7.95
C GLY A 686 14.79 13.77 7.38
N LEU A 687 14.73 14.02 6.08
CA LEU A 687 13.47 13.99 5.35
C LEU A 687 12.97 12.53 5.29
N LEU A 688 12.44 12.03 6.41
CA LEU A 688 11.72 10.76 6.52
C LEU A 688 10.25 11.04 6.83
N HIS A 689 9.64 11.83 5.94
CA HIS A 689 8.24 11.64 5.58
C HIS A 689 8.22 10.95 4.21
N ALA A 690 8.51 9.65 4.23
CA ALA A 690 8.35 8.74 3.10
C ALA A 690 7.13 7.88 3.35
#